data_AF-A0AA38SQ51-F1
#
_entry.id   AF-A0AA38SQ51-F1
#
_cell.length_a   1.000
_cell.length_b   1.000
_cell.length_c   1.000
_cell.angle_alpha   90.00
_cell.angle_beta   90.00
_cell.angle_gamma   90.00
#
_symmetry.space_group_name_H-M   'P 1'
#
loop_
_entity.id
_entity.type
_entity.pdbx_description
1 polymer ?
#
loop_
_entity_poly.entity_id
_entity_poly.type
_entity_poly.pdbx_seq_one_letter_code
_entity_poly.pdbx_strand_id
1 'polypeptide(L)'
;MESNGLQKDVEGKNSSQQHKTVEDTNNIFISKQGGWTTFPFILGSMFALTMATGGWVGNLIVYLITKYNVKSIDATQVNNIVLGCLSLFPIVGAIISDSFYGSFHVIAFFSFVSLLGGALMTLTASLPSLRPPQCTNICDSPSNLQYGVLYTTLGLACIGIGGTRFTIATMGADQFQNSNDTGIYFNWYFCFFYIASAISSTALIYVQDNVSWTLGFGICVASNAVGLILFLSGKNLYRHVKPEGSPFTSITRVIVAAVRKRKVSSRNQEYNYDNKYSTTTPSDSFRFLNRGALRIESDGPKSRSWSLSTVQEVEDLKTLLRIMPLWSSSIMLSTLVGMISNFTILQALTMDRHLGGSDFKIPAASFLFFSTLATSIALLILDRLIFPTWQNLIGRSLTPLQRIGVGHVINVLALVSSALIEVQRLQAARAHHLMGSSMGGNGITIVPFSALWLVAPLAILGISEAFLFPGQISLYYQEFPTSLRSTSTAMISLLVAAGFYLSTAMTSLIRKNSSWLMDDLDDGRLDIVFWMLAVIGMVNFGYFLICAKMFQHKVDVDEQSLDDVSRQRDSMERNWSQKDVEGENNNFTKHIKRGGWKTFPFILGSTFGQTLASGGWGGNLIVYLITKYNVKSIDATQVNNVVQGCFNFFPIIAAIISDSFYGPFPLIAAFSFVSLLGVTLTTFTSAFHSLRPPPCLNPLQCDHSPSKLQYGVLYMALGLACIGFGGTRFTTTTMGADQFENPKDQENYFNWTFCFFYVGYMISSTAIIYVQDNVSWTVGFGICVACNAVAVILFLFGNRIYRHIKPKGSPFTSMARVIVAAIKKRRVHSQNQQYNYNMDDTSSTTAPSDSFWYYT
;
A
#
# COMPACT_ATOMS: atom_id res chain seq x y z
N MET A 1 88.98 -24.81 -20.77
CA MET A 1 88.96 -23.60 -21.62
C MET A 1 87.72 -22.81 -21.26
N GLU A 2 87.98 -21.61 -20.71
CA GLU A 2 87.22 -20.34 -20.82
C GLU A 2 85.91 -20.35 -21.63
N SER A 3 84.89 -19.54 -21.39
CA SER A 3 84.56 -18.49 -20.39
C SER A 3 83.13 -18.00 -20.71
N ASN A 4 82.57 -17.18 -19.80
CA ASN A 4 81.41 -16.27 -19.95
C ASN A 4 80.01 -16.90 -19.74
N GLY A 5 79.18 -16.50 -18.76
CA GLY A 5 79.21 -15.33 -17.88
C GLY A 5 78.30 -14.19 -18.39
N LEU A 6 77.13 -14.04 -17.74
CA LEU A 6 76.20 -12.89 -17.69
C LEU A 6 75.39 -12.51 -18.95
N GLN A 7 74.05 -12.61 -18.85
CA GLN A 7 73.13 -11.48 -18.56
C GLN A 7 71.74 -11.66 -19.23
N LYS A 8 70.71 -11.94 -18.42
CA LYS A 8 69.45 -11.15 -18.31
C LYS A 8 68.39 -11.92 -17.51
N ASP A 9 68.28 -11.53 -16.24
CA ASP A 9 67.01 -11.54 -15.52
C ASP A 9 65.98 -10.65 -16.24
N VAL A 10 64.71 -10.90 -15.92
CA VAL A 10 63.47 -10.25 -16.40
C VAL A 10 62.77 -11.00 -17.55
N GLU A 11 62.14 -12.13 -17.22
CA GLU A 11 60.89 -12.55 -17.90
C GLU A 11 60.14 -13.61 -17.07
N GLY A 12 59.55 -13.18 -15.95
CA GLY A 12 58.73 -14.02 -15.07
C GLY A 12 57.45 -13.35 -14.60
N LYS A 13 56.96 -12.32 -15.32
CA LYS A 13 55.80 -11.51 -14.88
C LYS A 13 54.71 -11.24 -15.93
N ASN A 14 54.77 -11.79 -17.15
CA ASN A 14 53.79 -11.46 -18.20
C ASN A 14 52.77 -12.56 -18.58
N SER A 15 52.95 -13.82 -18.17
CA SER A 15 52.06 -14.91 -18.60
C SER A 15 50.72 -14.98 -17.85
N SER A 16 50.65 -14.49 -16.61
CA SER A 16 49.41 -14.40 -15.83
C SER A 16 48.57 -13.14 -16.12
N GLN A 17 49.13 -12.20 -16.89
CA GLN A 17 48.41 -11.00 -17.35
C GLN A 17 47.83 -11.19 -18.75
N GLN A 18 48.49 -11.95 -19.64
CA GLN A 18 47.97 -12.32 -20.96
C GLN A 18 46.82 -13.32 -20.93
N HIS A 19 46.82 -14.29 -20.00
CA HIS A 19 45.70 -15.23 -19.88
C HIS A 19 44.41 -14.59 -19.31
N LYS A 20 44.55 -13.50 -18.54
CA LYS A 20 43.42 -12.65 -18.15
C LYS A 20 42.93 -11.79 -19.31
N THR A 21 43.81 -11.31 -20.20
CA THR A 21 43.38 -10.46 -21.33
C THR A 21 42.66 -11.25 -22.42
N VAL A 22 42.93 -12.55 -22.57
CA VAL A 22 42.31 -13.40 -23.61
C VAL A 22 40.97 -14.02 -23.15
N GLU A 23 40.79 -14.31 -21.85
CA GLU A 23 39.46 -14.66 -21.31
C GLU A 23 38.52 -13.45 -21.23
N ASP A 24 39.06 -12.24 -21.05
CA ASP A 24 38.29 -11.00 -21.15
C ASP A 24 37.83 -10.70 -22.58
N THR A 25 38.50 -11.24 -23.63
CA THR A 25 38.11 -10.99 -25.03
C THR A 25 36.99 -11.92 -25.51
N ASN A 26 36.85 -13.13 -24.98
CA ASN A 26 35.81 -14.08 -25.41
C ASN A 26 34.46 -13.91 -24.71
N ASN A 27 34.38 -13.10 -23.65
CA ASN A 27 33.11 -12.61 -23.09
C ASN A 27 32.54 -11.38 -23.85
N ILE A 28 33.22 -10.91 -24.92
CA ILE A 28 32.82 -9.75 -25.73
C ILE A 28 31.79 -10.10 -26.83
N PHE A 29 31.33 -11.34 -26.94
CA PHE A 29 30.07 -11.63 -27.65
C PHE A 29 28.88 -11.39 -26.70
N ILE A 30 28.73 -10.12 -26.30
CA ILE A 30 27.60 -9.59 -25.55
C ILE A 30 26.31 -9.97 -26.26
N SER A 31 25.38 -10.61 -25.54
CA SER A 31 23.98 -10.69 -25.95
C SER A 31 23.50 -9.27 -26.28
N LYS A 32 23.30 -8.96 -27.57
CA LYS A 32 22.88 -7.65 -28.10
C LYS A 32 21.47 -7.20 -27.67
N GLN A 33 20.84 -7.88 -26.69
CA GLN A 33 19.46 -7.67 -26.27
C GLN A 33 19.39 -7.02 -24.88
N GLY A 34 18.48 -6.05 -24.71
CA GLY A 34 18.37 -5.23 -23.51
C GLY A 34 19.24 -3.97 -23.55
N GLY A 35 19.25 -3.23 -22.44
CA GLY A 35 19.97 -1.97 -22.30
C GLY A 35 19.25 -0.77 -22.92
N TRP A 36 19.98 0.34 -23.04
CA TRP A 36 19.45 1.65 -23.46
C TRP A 36 18.85 1.67 -24.87
N THR A 37 19.13 0.69 -25.73
CA THR A 37 18.51 0.57 -27.06
C THR A 37 17.02 0.24 -26.99
N THR A 38 16.56 -0.38 -25.90
CA THR A 38 15.14 -0.73 -25.67
C THR A 38 14.33 0.42 -25.08
N PHE A 39 15.01 1.39 -24.49
CA PHE A 39 14.47 2.55 -23.79
C PHE A 39 13.42 3.34 -24.59
N PRO A 40 13.67 3.79 -25.84
CA PRO A 40 12.69 4.58 -26.59
C PRO A 40 11.42 3.79 -26.91
N PHE A 41 11.54 2.49 -27.16
CA PHE A 41 10.38 1.64 -27.46
C PHE A 41 9.49 1.46 -26.24
N ILE A 42 10.07 1.13 -25.08
CA ILE A 42 9.29 0.90 -23.85
C ILE A 42 8.68 2.21 -23.33
N LEU A 43 9.45 3.29 -23.28
CA LEU A 43 8.93 4.58 -22.83
C LEU A 43 7.91 5.17 -23.80
N GLY A 44 8.16 5.08 -25.11
CA GLY A 44 7.19 5.54 -26.11
C GLY A 44 5.88 4.77 -26.02
N SER A 45 5.96 3.45 -25.80
CA SER A 45 4.78 2.60 -25.59
C SER A 45 4.01 2.98 -24.33
N MET A 46 4.72 3.12 -23.20
CA MET A 46 4.12 3.51 -21.93
C MET A 46 3.50 4.89 -22.01
N PHE A 47 4.19 5.86 -22.62
CA PHE A 47 3.72 7.22 -22.81
C PHE A 47 2.40 7.21 -23.57
N ALA A 48 2.34 6.49 -24.69
CA ALA A 48 1.17 6.44 -25.55
C ALA A 48 -0.02 5.69 -24.89
N LEU A 49 0.24 4.56 -24.21
CA LEU A 49 -0.76 3.83 -23.42
C LEU A 49 -1.32 4.69 -22.28
N THR A 50 -0.46 5.44 -21.58
CA THR A 50 -0.84 6.33 -20.48
C THR A 50 -1.65 7.51 -20.99
N MET A 51 -1.26 8.10 -22.13
CA MET A 51 -2.00 9.19 -22.76
C MET A 51 -3.40 8.74 -23.18
N ALA A 52 -3.52 7.57 -23.82
CA ALA A 52 -4.80 6.98 -24.20
C ALA A 52 -5.69 6.71 -22.97
N THR A 53 -5.10 6.13 -21.92
CA THR A 53 -5.79 5.81 -20.66
C THR A 53 -6.34 7.05 -19.98
N GLY A 54 -5.49 8.07 -19.79
CA GLY A 54 -5.91 9.33 -19.19
C GLY A 54 -7.02 10.00 -19.99
N GLY A 55 -7.07 9.79 -21.32
CA GLY A 55 -8.02 10.44 -22.20
C GLY A 55 -9.42 9.89 -22.01
N TRP A 56 -9.59 8.57 -22.02
CA TRP A 56 -10.92 7.99 -21.84
C TRP A 56 -11.38 7.99 -20.37
N VAL A 57 -10.47 7.86 -19.41
CA VAL A 57 -10.81 7.88 -17.97
C VAL A 57 -11.06 9.29 -17.48
N GLY A 58 -10.20 10.24 -17.86
CA GLY A 58 -10.12 11.58 -17.27
C GLY A 58 -11.39 12.40 -17.41
N ASN A 59 -12.23 12.10 -18.42
CA ASN A 59 -13.47 12.81 -18.67
C ASN A 59 -14.71 11.91 -18.71
N LEU A 60 -14.61 10.71 -18.11
CA LEU A 60 -15.67 9.70 -18.18
C LEU A 60 -16.98 10.17 -17.54
N ILE A 61 -16.92 10.85 -16.39
CA ILE A 61 -18.12 11.35 -15.71
C ILE A 61 -18.90 12.31 -16.61
N VAL A 62 -18.19 13.26 -17.24
CA VAL A 62 -18.80 14.24 -18.14
C VAL A 62 -19.35 13.55 -19.39
N TYR A 63 -18.66 12.55 -19.93
CA TYR A 63 -19.18 11.75 -21.04
C TYR A 63 -20.49 11.05 -20.70
N LEU A 64 -20.57 10.40 -19.53
CA LEU A 64 -21.76 9.69 -19.06
C LEU A 64 -22.94 10.64 -18.86
N ILE A 65 -22.69 11.83 -18.29
CA ILE A 65 -23.72 12.85 -18.05
C ILE A 65 -24.18 13.47 -19.38
N THR A 66 -23.25 13.93 -20.22
CA THR A 66 -23.56 14.76 -21.40
C THR A 66 -23.95 13.98 -22.64
N LYS A 67 -23.50 12.72 -22.79
CA LYS A 67 -23.78 11.89 -23.97
C LYS A 67 -24.65 10.68 -23.69
N TYR A 68 -24.70 10.22 -22.45
CA TYR A 68 -25.54 9.08 -22.04
C TYR A 68 -26.66 9.49 -21.07
N ASN A 69 -26.85 10.77 -20.76
CA ASN A 69 -27.90 11.25 -19.86
C ASN A 69 -27.94 10.52 -18.50
N VAL A 70 -26.79 10.02 -18.02
CA VAL A 70 -26.68 9.32 -16.73
C VAL A 70 -26.69 10.36 -15.61
N LYS A 71 -27.46 10.11 -14.55
CA LYS A 71 -27.50 10.99 -13.37
C LYS A 71 -26.11 11.12 -12.75
N SER A 72 -25.76 12.30 -12.25
CA SER A 72 -24.42 12.62 -11.74
C SER A 72 -23.95 11.66 -10.63
N ILE A 73 -24.86 11.18 -9.79
CA ILE A 73 -24.55 10.21 -8.73
C ILE A 73 -24.19 8.85 -9.33
N ASP A 74 -24.98 8.35 -10.28
CA ASP A 74 -24.75 7.06 -10.94
C ASP A 74 -23.49 7.10 -11.82
N ALA A 75 -23.24 8.21 -12.52
CA ALA A 75 -22.01 8.44 -13.27
C ALA A 75 -20.78 8.42 -12.36
N THR A 76 -20.88 9.00 -11.16
CA THR A 76 -19.82 8.98 -10.14
C THR A 76 -19.59 7.55 -9.62
N GLN A 77 -20.65 6.77 -9.42
CA GLN A 77 -20.54 5.36 -9.02
C GLN A 77 -19.86 4.51 -10.10
N VAL A 78 -20.27 4.65 -11.37
CA VAL A 78 -19.62 3.96 -12.50
C VAL A 78 -18.15 4.35 -12.59
N ASN A 79 -17.82 5.63 -12.43
CA ASN A 79 -16.44 6.09 -12.42
C ASN A 79 -15.64 5.50 -11.24
N ASN A 80 -16.23 5.43 -10.03
CA ASN A 80 -15.59 4.80 -8.88
C ASN A 80 -15.32 3.30 -9.10
N ILE A 81 -16.25 2.58 -9.76
CA ILE A 81 -16.04 1.19 -10.16
C ILE A 81 -14.88 1.09 -11.15
N VAL A 82 -14.87 1.92 -12.19
CA VAL A 82 -13.78 1.97 -13.18
C VAL A 82 -12.43 2.25 -12.50
N LEU A 83 -12.36 3.24 -11.60
CA LEU A 83 -11.14 3.55 -10.82
C LEU A 83 -10.72 2.39 -9.90
N GLY A 84 -11.69 1.68 -9.32
CA GLY A 84 -11.45 0.44 -8.58
C GLY A 84 -10.84 -0.65 -9.46
N CYS A 85 -11.40 -0.88 -10.65
CA CYS A 85 -10.87 -1.84 -11.63
C CYS A 85 -9.46 -1.49 -12.09
N LEU A 86 -9.19 -0.20 -12.35
CA LEU A 86 -7.88 0.31 -12.75
C LEU A 86 -6.82 0.21 -11.64
N SER A 87 -7.23 -0.04 -10.39
CA SER A 87 -6.35 -0.31 -9.25
C SER A 87 -6.14 -1.80 -8.99
N LEU A 88 -7.17 -2.63 -9.22
CA LEU A 88 -7.13 -4.07 -8.94
C LEU A 88 -6.61 -4.92 -10.10
N PHE A 89 -7.07 -4.68 -11.32
CA PHE A 89 -6.65 -5.47 -12.49
C PHE A 89 -5.15 -5.45 -12.77
N PRO A 90 -4.39 -4.37 -12.48
CA PRO A 90 -2.93 -4.39 -12.51
C PRO A 90 -2.27 -5.50 -11.69
N ILE A 91 -2.85 -5.84 -10.53
CA ILE A 91 -2.36 -6.93 -9.68
C ILE A 91 -2.57 -8.27 -10.39
N VAL A 92 -3.75 -8.46 -10.99
CA VAL A 92 -4.07 -9.66 -11.77
C VAL A 92 -3.16 -9.79 -12.99
N GLY A 93 -2.94 -8.69 -13.72
CA GLY A 93 -2.01 -8.62 -14.85
C GLY A 93 -0.58 -8.99 -14.48
N ALA A 94 -0.07 -8.45 -13.38
CA ALA A 94 1.24 -8.80 -12.84
C ALA A 94 1.33 -10.30 -12.48
N ILE A 95 0.32 -10.87 -11.83
CA ILE A 95 0.29 -12.30 -11.51
C ILE A 95 0.34 -13.16 -12.78
N ILE A 96 -0.46 -12.84 -13.81
CA ILE A 96 -0.49 -13.59 -15.07
C ILE A 96 0.86 -13.51 -15.80
N SER A 97 1.46 -12.31 -15.81
CA SER A 97 2.80 -12.06 -16.35
C SER A 97 3.86 -12.94 -15.67
N ASP A 98 3.92 -12.87 -14.34
CA ASP A 98 5.00 -13.48 -13.57
C ASP A 98 4.85 -15.00 -13.46
N SER A 99 3.63 -15.53 -13.63
CA SER A 99 3.33 -16.94 -13.41
C SER A 99 3.31 -17.79 -14.68
N PHE A 100 2.87 -17.24 -15.83
CA PHE A 100 2.50 -18.06 -16.98
C PHE A 100 3.14 -17.62 -18.30
N TYR A 101 2.96 -16.36 -18.71
CA TYR A 101 3.20 -15.95 -20.11
C TYR A 101 4.37 -14.97 -20.28
N GLY A 102 4.85 -14.37 -19.19
CA GLY A 102 5.91 -13.36 -19.20
C GLY A 102 5.41 -11.99 -19.60
N SER A 103 6.11 -10.95 -19.12
CA SER A 103 5.68 -9.55 -19.21
C SER A 103 5.43 -9.11 -20.65
N PHE A 104 6.27 -9.50 -21.60
CA PHE A 104 6.11 -9.12 -23.01
C PHE A 104 4.78 -9.59 -23.61
N HIS A 105 4.42 -10.87 -23.46
CA HIS A 105 3.19 -11.42 -24.06
C HIS A 105 1.94 -10.84 -23.40
N VAL A 106 1.98 -10.67 -22.08
CA VAL A 106 0.89 -10.06 -21.32
C VAL A 106 0.69 -8.62 -21.74
N ILE A 107 1.74 -7.80 -21.75
CA ILE A 107 1.64 -6.39 -22.20
C ILE A 107 1.13 -6.31 -23.64
N ALA A 108 1.62 -7.14 -24.56
CA ALA A 108 1.19 -7.12 -25.95
C ALA A 108 -0.31 -7.46 -26.10
N PHE A 109 -0.76 -8.55 -25.45
CA PHE A 109 -2.16 -8.98 -25.49
C PHE A 109 -3.09 -7.94 -24.86
N PHE A 110 -2.76 -7.45 -23.66
CA PHE A 110 -3.62 -6.51 -22.97
C PHE A 110 -3.56 -5.09 -23.58
N SER A 111 -2.47 -4.71 -24.25
CA SER A 111 -2.43 -3.50 -25.07
C SER A 111 -3.39 -3.61 -26.27
N PHE A 112 -3.48 -4.77 -26.90
CA PHE A 112 -4.47 -5.03 -27.95
C PHE A 112 -5.91 -4.98 -27.43
N VAL A 113 -6.18 -5.57 -26.26
CA VAL A 113 -7.49 -5.47 -25.59
C VAL A 113 -7.83 -4.02 -25.25
N SER A 114 -6.85 -3.24 -24.79
CA SER A 114 -6.98 -1.81 -24.51
C SER A 114 -7.33 -1.03 -25.79
N LEU A 115 -6.70 -1.36 -26.91
CA LEU A 115 -7.00 -0.77 -28.22
C LEU A 115 -8.44 -1.07 -28.66
N LEU A 116 -8.92 -2.31 -28.47
CA LEU A 116 -10.30 -2.70 -28.76
C LEU A 116 -11.31 -1.92 -27.89
N GLY A 117 -11.03 -1.78 -26.59
CA GLY A 117 -11.83 -0.96 -25.69
C GLY A 117 -11.89 0.51 -26.14
N GLY A 118 -10.75 1.10 -26.51
CA GLY A 118 -10.71 2.46 -27.06
C GLY A 118 -11.48 2.61 -28.38
N ALA A 119 -11.38 1.62 -29.28
CA ALA A 119 -12.08 1.63 -30.56
C ALA A 119 -13.60 1.61 -30.37
N LEU A 120 -14.09 0.75 -29.47
CA LEU A 120 -15.50 0.72 -29.08
C LEU A 120 -15.94 2.03 -28.43
N MET A 121 -15.09 2.66 -27.60
CA MET A 121 -15.38 3.97 -27.01
C MET A 121 -15.57 5.04 -28.09
N THR A 122 -14.69 5.05 -29.10
CA THR A 122 -14.83 5.95 -30.25
C THR A 122 -16.11 5.68 -31.04
N LEU A 123 -16.49 4.41 -31.23
CA LEU A 123 -17.73 4.03 -31.89
C LEU A 123 -18.96 4.52 -31.11
N THR A 124 -18.97 4.41 -29.79
CA THR A 124 -20.08 4.93 -28.96
C THR A 124 -20.24 6.44 -29.04
N ALA A 125 -19.16 7.19 -29.27
CA ALA A 125 -19.23 8.63 -29.50
C ALA A 125 -19.66 9.01 -30.92
N SER A 126 -19.34 8.16 -31.91
CA SER A 126 -19.50 8.47 -33.34
C SER A 126 -20.84 8.01 -33.92
N LEU A 127 -21.37 6.87 -33.45
CA LEU A 127 -22.60 6.29 -33.96
C LEU A 127 -23.80 6.76 -33.13
N PRO A 128 -24.75 7.52 -33.72
CA PRO A 128 -25.94 7.97 -33.01
C PRO A 128 -26.78 6.81 -32.44
N SER A 129 -26.80 5.65 -33.10
CA SER A 129 -27.56 4.47 -32.64
C SER A 129 -27.05 3.87 -31.32
N LEU A 130 -25.78 4.13 -30.96
CA LEU A 130 -25.14 3.58 -29.76
C LEU A 130 -25.23 4.50 -28.54
N ARG A 131 -25.91 5.65 -28.66
CA ARG A 131 -26.12 6.59 -27.56
C ARG A 131 -27.57 7.13 -27.57
N PRO A 132 -28.10 7.58 -26.42
CA PRO A 132 -29.42 8.19 -26.40
C PRO A 132 -29.45 9.48 -27.24
N PRO A 133 -30.63 9.87 -27.75
CA PRO A 133 -30.80 11.14 -28.46
C PRO A 133 -30.50 12.34 -27.54
N GLN A 134 -30.12 13.47 -28.15
CA GLN A 134 -29.82 14.69 -27.41
C GLN A 134 -31.08 15.21 -26.70
N CYS A 135 -30.93 15.52 -25.42
CA CYS A 135 -32.03 15.91 -24.55
C CYS A 135 -32.02 17.42 -24.27
N THR A 136 -33.18 18.07 -24.37
CA THR A 136 -33.37 19.48 -24.01
C THR A 136 -34.30 19.70 -22.80
N ASN A 137 -35.23 18.78 -22.50
CA ASN A 137 -36.18 18.94 -21.38
C ASN A 137 -36.44 17.65 -20.57
N ILE A 138 -37.04 16.61 -21.18
CA ILE A 138 -37.30 15.31 -20.53
C ILE A 138 -36.41 14.26 -21.20
N CYS A 139 -35.48 13.69 -20.45
CA CYS A 139 -34.48 12.77 -21.00
C CYS A 139 -34.89 11.33 -20.80
N ASP A 140 -35.01 10.60 -21.90
CA ASP A 140 -35.15 9.15 -21.85
C ASP A 140 -33.85 8.53 -21.36
N SER A 141 -33.99 7.53 -20.48
CA SER A 141 -32.86 6.74 -20.00
C SER A 141 -32.27 5.92 -21.17
N PRO A 142 -30.95 5.67 -21.20
CA PRO A 142 -30.34 4.87 -22.26
C PRO A 142 -30.96 3.49 -22.35
N SER A 143 -31.04 2.96 -23.58
CA SER A 143 -31.56 1.61 -23.80
C SER A 143 -30.62 0.56 -23.21
N ASN A 144 -31.15 -0.63 -22.91
CA ASN A 144 -30.35 -1.75 -22.39
C ASN A 144 -29.19 -2.12 -23.33
N LEU A 145 -29.38 -1.98 -24.64
CA LEU A 145 -28.32 -2.23 -25.63
C LEU A 145 -27.22 -1.15 -25.56
N GLN A 146 -27.58 0.13 -25.37
CA GLN A 146 -26.62 1.23 -25.21
C GLN A 146 -25.80 1.07 -23.92
N TYR A 147 -26.45 0.72 -22.81
CA TYR A 147 -25.73 0.38 -21.56
C TYR A 147 -24.86 -0.86 -21.72
N GLY A 148 -25.34 -1.91 -22.40
CA GLY A 148 -24.58 -3.13 -22.65
C GLY A 148 -23.29 -2.87 -23.43
N VAL A 149 -23.37 -2.07 -24.49
CA VAL A 149 -22.19 -1.67 -25.27
C VAL A 149 -21.26 -0.76 -24.47
N LEU A 150 -21.79 0.22 -23.72
CA LEU A 150 -21.00 1.10 -22.86
C LEU A 150 -20.22 0.33 -21.79
N TYR A 151 -20.89 -0.57 -21.04
CA TYR A 151 -20.22 -1.33 -19.99
C TYR A 151 -19.23 -2.36 -20.54
N THR A 152 -19.53 -2.96 -21.70
CA THR A 152 -18.55 -3.84 -22.39
C THR A 152 -17.31 -3.06 -22.79
N THR A 153 -17.49 -1.84 -23.30
CA THR A 153 -16.41 -0.92 -23.66
C THR A 153 -15.54 -0.57 -22.45
N LEU A 154 -16.17 -0.15 -21.34
CA LEU A 154 -15.48 0.18 -20.10
C LEU A 154 -14.76 -1.03 -19.50
N GLY A 155 -15.36 -2.22 -19.56
CA GLY A 155 -14.76 -3.47 -19.13
C GLY A 155 -13.50 -3.81 -19.92
N LEU A 156 -13.58 -3.79 -21.26
CA LEU A 156 -12.42 -4.04 -22.14
C LEU A 156 -11.30 -3.03 -21.91
N ALA A 157 -11.64 -1.74 -21.77
CA ALA A 157 -10.67 -0.69 -21.49
C ALA A 157 -9.96 -0.91 -20.13
N CYS A 158 -10.72 -1.22 -19.08
CA CYS A 158 -10.15 -1.53 -17.75
C CYS A 158 -9.26 -2.77 -17.79
N ILE A 159 -9.70 -3.85 -18.44
CA ILE A 159 -8.94 -5.11 -18.56
C ILE A 159 -7.62 -4.86 -19.31
N GLY A 160 -7.67 -4.13 -20.43
CA GLY A 160 -6.50 -3.82 -21.23
C GLY A 160 -5.44 -3.00 -20.48
N ILE A 161 -5.87 -2.05 -19.65
CA ILE A 161 -4.95 -1.29 -18.78
C ILE A 161 -4.46 -2.16 -17.62
N GLY A 162 -5.31 -3.02 -17.08
CA GLY A 162 -4.95 -3.97 -16.05
C GLY A 162 -3.74 -4.83 -16.42
N GLY A 163 -3.68 -5.40 -17.62
CA GLY A 163 -2.53 -6.23 -17.98
C GLY A 163 -1.24 -5.50 -18.34
N THR A 164 -1.32 -4.18 -18.59
CA THR A 164 -0.18 -3.37 -19.07
C THR A 164 0.43 -2.52 -17.96
N ARG A 165 -0.40 -2.10 -16.98
CA ARG A 165 0.01 -1.25 -15.87
C ARG A 165 0.81 -2.05 -14.84
N PHE A 166 1.91 -1.48 -14.35
CA PHE A 166 2.98 -2.11 -13.56
C PHE A 166 3.85 -3.13 -14.30
N THR A 167 3.29 -3.98 -15.16
CA THR A 167 4.06 -4.98 -15.95
C THR A 167 5.03 -4.32 -16.94
N ILE A 168 4.65 -3.21 -17.57
CA ILE A 168 5.54 -2.50 -18.51
C ILE A 168 6.71 -1.79 -17.80
N ALA A 169 6.50 -1.35 -16.55
CA ALA A 169 7.53 -0.74 -15.73
C ALA A 169 8.57 -1.78 -15.27
N THR A 170 8.09 -2.93 -14.79
CA THR A 170 8.96 -4.03 -14.37
C THR A 170 9.70 -4.63 -15.57
N MET A 171 9.04 -4.83 -16.71
CA MET A 171 9.69 -5.29 -17.94
C MET A 171 10.77 -4.33 -18.44
N GLY A 172 10.57 -3.01 -18.31
CA GLY A 172 11.60 -2.06 -18.71
C GLY A 172 12.78 -2.00 -17.75
N ALA A 173 12.54 -2.18 -16.45
CA ALA A 173 13.60 -2.37 -15.47
C ALA A 173 14.42 -3.64 -15.79
N ASP A 174 13.77 -4.72 -16.23
CA ASP A 174 14.40 -5.99 -16.63
C ASP A 174 15.36 -5.87 -17.82
N GLN A 175 15.33 -4.76 -18.56
CA GLN A 175 16.25 -4.51 -19.66
C GLN A 175 17.66 -4.14 -19.17
N PHE A 176 17.80 -3.67 -17.92
CA PHE A 176 19.06 -3.19 -17.34
C PHE A 176 19.62 -4.19 -16.33
N GLN A 177 20.94 -4.37 -16.32
CA GLN A 177 21.61 -5.30 -15.38
C GLN A 177 22.15 -4.59 -14.12
N ASN A 178 22.51 -3.31 -14.26
CA ASN A 178 23.04 -2.52 -13.16
C ASN A 178 21.90 -1.88 -12.36
N SER A 179 22.00 -1.90 -11.04
CA SER A 179 21.03 -1.25 -10.14
C SER A 179 20.98 0.27 -10.36
N ASN A 180 22.10 0.89 -10.72
CA ASN A 180 22.17 2.32 -11.01
C ASN A 180 21.38 2.69 -12.29
N ASP A 181 21.58 1.95 -13.37
CA ASP A 181 20.86 2.15 -14.64
C ASP A 181 19.36 1.88 -14.49
N THR A 182 18.98 0.91 -13.65
CA THR A 182 17.59 0.62 -13.30
C THR A 182 16.94 1.81 -12.59
N GLY A 183 17.65 2.46 -11.65
CA GLY A 183 17.19 3.68 -10.99
C GLY A 183 17.01 4.84 -11.96
N ILE A 184 17.95 5.04 -12.89
CA ILE A 184 17.87 6.08 -13.93
C ILE A 184 16.69 5.80 -14.87
N TYR A 185 16.48 4.54 -15.26
CA TYR A 185 15.31 4.12 -16.02
C TYR A 185 14.00 4.49 -15.31
N PHE A 186 13.86 4.17 -14.01
CA PHE A 186 12.64 4.50 -13.27
C PHE A 186 12.39 6.01 -13.20
N ASN A 187 13.44 6.82 -13.03
CA ASN A 187 13.32 8.28 -13.05
C ASN A 187 12.76 8.77 -14.39
N TRP A 188 13.30 8.29 -15.51
CA TRP A 188 12.78 8.62 -16.85
C TRP A 188 11.39 8.04 -17.11
N TYR A 189 11.12 6.84 -16.64
CA TYR A 189 9.80 6.21 -16.71
C TYR A 189 8.74 7.06 -16.03
N PHE A 190 8.96 7.46 -14.77
CA PHE A 190 8.00 8.32 -14.08
C PHE A 190 7.91 9.71 -14.72
N CYS A 191 9.02 10.26 -15.23
CA CYS A 191 9.00 11.51 -15.99
C CYS A 191 8.06 11.43 -17.21
N PHE A 192 8.25 10.44 -18.09
CA PHE A 192 7.39 10.23 -19.26
C PHE A 192 5.95 9.91 -18.88
N PHE A 193 5.73 9.16 -17.79
CA PHE A 193 4.39 8.85 -17.27
C PHE A 193 3.64 10.12 -16.87
N TYR A 194 4.29 11.03 -16.15
CA TYR A 194 3.69 12.28 -15.73
C TYR A 194 3.46 13.24 -16.90
N ILE A 195 4.39 13.30 -17.88
CA ILE A 195 4.20 14.10 -19.09
C ILE A 195 2.99 13.58 -19.89
N ALA A 196 2.91 12.26 -20.12
CA ALA A 196 1.77 11.65 -20.81
C ALA A 196 0.44 11.93 -20.07
N SER A 197 0.44 11.80 -18.74
CA SER A 197 -0.72 12.07 -17.90
C SER A 197 -1.14 13.54 -17.98
N ALA A 198 -0.19 14.48 -17.98
CA ALA A 198 -0.46 15.92 -18.08
C ALA A 198 -0.99 16.33 -19.45
N ILE A 199 -0.45 15.76 -20.55
CA ILE A 199 -0.96 15.99 -21.91
C ILE A 199 -2.39 15.48 -22.01
N SER A 200 -2.63 14.28 -21.47
CA SER A 200 -3.94 13.66 -21.44
C SER A 200 -4.96 14.48 -20.65
N SER A 201 -4.63 14.88 -19.42
CA SER A 201 -5.52 15.66 -18.55
C SER A 201 -5.75 17.10 -18.99
N THR A 202 -5.03 17.59 -20.00
CA THR A 202 -5.18 18.97 -20.50
C THR A 202 -5.60 19.01 -21.96
N ALA A 203 -4.71 18.68 -22.90
CA ALA A 203 -4.94 18.82 -24.32
C ALA A 203 -6.00 17.83 -24.82
N LEU A 204 -5.98 16.59 -24.34
CA LEU A 204 -6.90 15.56 -24.80
C LEU A 204 -8.32 15.78 -24.25
N ILE A 205 -8.46 16.12 -22.96
CA ILE A 205 -9.74 16.53 -22.36
C ILE A 205 -10.30 17.78 -23.04
N TYR A 206 -9.45 18.79 -23.32
CA TYR A 206 -9.89 19.99 -24.05
C TYR A 206 -10.51 19.66 -25.41
N VAL A 207 -9.90 18.74 -26.18
CA VAL A 207 -10.45 18.28 -27.46
C VAL A 207 -11.79 17.56 -27.27
N GLN A 208 -11.95 16.76 -26.21
CA GLN A 208 -13.20 16.06 -25.92
C GLN A 208 -14.35 17.03 -25.61
N ASP A 209 -14.10 18.04 -24.78
CA ASP A 209 -15.11 18.98 -24.30
C ASP A 209 -15.45 20.06 -25.34
N ASN A 210 -14.45 20.62 -26.02
CA ASN A 210 -14.61 21.83 -26.84
C ASN A 210 -14.64 21.56 -28.35
N VAL A 211 -14.12 20.42 -28.81
CA VAL A 211 -14.06 20.10 -30.24
C VAL A 211 -15.01 18.96 -30.58
N SER A 212 -14.73 17.75 -30.10
CA SER A 212 -15.58 16.58 -30.33
C SER A 212 -15.11 15.38 -29.50
N TRP A 213 -16.07 14.70 -28.86
CA TRP A 213 -15.87 13.41 -28.19
C TRP A 213 -15.33 12.33 -29.12
N THR A 214 -15.81 12.28 -30.36
CA THR A 214 -15.32 11.34 -31.38
C THR A 214 -13.84 11.56 -31.68
N LEU A 215 -13.44 12.82 -31.84
CA LEU A 215 -12.06 13.18 -32.17
C LEU A 215 -11.14 12.92 -30.95
N GLY A 216 -11.59 13.26 -29.75
CA GLY A 216 -10.86 12.99 -28.51
C GLY A 216 -10.63 11.50 -28.23
N PHE A 217 -11.65 10.65 -28.36
CA PHE A 217 -11.47 9.19 -28.24
C PHE A 217 -10.70 8.61 -29.44
N GLY A 218 -10.86 9.17 -30.64
CA GLY A 218 -10.05 8.81 -31.81
C GLY A 218 -8.55 9.02 -31.59
N ILE A 219 -8.16 10.13 -30.96
CA ILE A 219 -6.76 10.39 -30.55
C ILE A 219 -6.30 9.37 -29.49
N CYS A 220 -7.16 8.97 -28.55
CA CYS A 220 -6.84 7.92 -27.58
C CYS A 220 -6.54 6.59 -28.28
N VAL A 221 -7.35 6.20 -29.27
CA VAL A 221 -7.17 4.98 -30.07
C VAL A 221 -5.88 5.05 -30.89
N ALA A 222 -5.66 6.15 -31.60
CA ALA A 222 -4.46 6.36 -32.40
C ALA A 222 -3.20 6.29 -31.51
N SER A 223 -3.24 6.92 -30.34
CA SER A 223 -2.14 6.86 -29.38
C SER A 223 -1.89 5.44 -28.89
N ASN A 224 -2.94 4.71 -28.50
CA ASN A 224 -2.81 3.32 -28.05
C ASN A 224 -2.22 2.42 -29.15
N ALA A 225 -2.65 2.61 -30.41
CA ALA A 225 -2.13 1.90 -31.56
C ALA A 225 -0.63 2.20 -31.79
N VAL A 226 -0.22 3.47 -31.70
CA VAL A 226 1.20 3.86 -31.77
C VAL A 226 1.99 3.20 -30.64
N GLY A 227 1.44 3.18 -29.43
CA GLY A 227 2.08 2.52 -28.29
C GLY A 227 2.27 1.02 -28.51
N LEU A 228 1.25 0.32 -29.01
CA LEU A 228 1.35 -1.10 -29.34
C LEU A 228 2.36 -1.35 -30.46
N ILE A 229 2.38 -0.52 -31.51
CA ILE A 229 3.34 -0.64 -32.62
C ILE A 229 4.78 -0.44 -32.13
N LEU A 230 5.04 0.59 -31.32
CA LEU A 230 6.35 0.84 -30.72
C LEU A 230 6.79 -0.35 -29.85
N PHE A 231 5.88 -0.89 -29.03
CA PHE A 231 6.17 -2.02 -28.16
C PHE A 231 6.53 -3.27 -28.97
N LEU A 232 5.75 -3.59 -29.99
CA LEU A 232 5.99 -4.75 -30.84
C LEU A 232 7.26 -4.59 -31.70
N SER A 233 7.57 -3.37 -32.14
CA SER A 233 8.79 -3.07 -32.91
C SER A 233 10.06 -3.31 -32.10
N GLY A 234 10.00 -3.13 -30.78
CA GLY A 234 11.11 -3.42 -29.86
C GLY A 234 11.33 -4.91 -29.58
N LYS A 235 10.46 -5.81 -30.05
CA LYS A 235 10.46 -7.26 -29.70
C LYS A 235 11.82 -7.94 -29.80
N ASN A 236 12.57 -7.67 -30.87
CA ASN A 236 13.86 -8.31 -31.13
C ASN A 236 15.02 -7.69 -30.32
N LEU A 237 14.81 -6.47 -29.82
CA LEU A 237 15.76 -5.73 -29.00
C LEU A 237 15.56 -6.04 -27.51
N TYR A 238 14.34 -6.40 -27.11
CA TYR A 238 14.02 -6.71 -25.73
C TYR A 238 14.74 -7.96 -25.24
N ARG A 239 15.25 -7.83 -24.02
CA ARG A 239 15.64 -8.95 -23.19
C ARG A 239 14.37 -9.55 -22.59
N HIS A 240 14.03 -10.75 -23.05
CA HIS A 240 12.90 -11.51 -22.52
C HIS A 240 13.33 -12.25 -21.25
N VAL A 241 12.82 -11.81 -20.11
CA VAL A 241 12.98 -12.50 -18.82
C VAL A 241 11.94 -13.63 -18.75
N LYS A 242 12.38 -14.82 -18.36
CA LYS A 242 11.48 -15.97 -18.20
C LYS A 242 10.64 -15.78 -16.93
N PRO A 243 9.35 -16.14 -16.93
CA PRO A 243 8.52 -16.11 -15.72
C PRO A 243 9.11 -17.05 -14.66
N GLU A 244 9.29 -16.58 -13.44
CA GLU A 244 9.85 -17.36 -12.33
C GLU A 244 8.82 -17.73 -11.26
N GLY A 245 7.55 -17.45 -11.53
CA GLY A 245 6.44 -17.61 -10.60
C GLY A 245 6.30 -16.39 -9.70
N SER A 246 5.07 -16.08 -9.29
CA SER A 246 4.78 -15.00 -8.36
C SER A 246 4.90 -15.46 -6.87
N PRO A 247 5.03 -14.57 -5.88
CA PRO A 247 5.00 -14.92 -4.46
C PRO A 247 3.63 -15.50 -4.06
N PHE A 248 2.57 -15.04 -4.72
CA PHE A 248 1.27 -15.65 -4.68
C PHE A 248 1.30 -17.05 -5.29
N THR A 249 2.17 -17.35 -6.26
CA THR A 249 2.41 -18.73 -6.70
C THR A 249 3.17 -19.56 -5.68
N SER A 250 4.07 -19.02 -4.84
CA SER A 250 4.63 -19.80 -3.72
C SER A 250 3.56 -20.15 -2.68
N ILE A 251 2.69 -19.18 -2.33
CA ILE A 251 1.51 -19.41 -1.49
C ILE A 251 0.57 -20.44 -2.13
N THR A 252 0.24 -20.27 -3.41
CA THR A 252 -0.63 -21.18 -4.17
C THR A 252 0.03 -22.54 -4.36
N ARG A 253 1.36 -22.62 -4.50
CA ARG A 253 2.14 -23.85 -4.63
C ARG A 253 2.07 -24.65 -3.35
N VAL A 254 2.19 -24.01 -2.18
CA VAL A 254 1.97 -24.69 -0.90
C VAL A 254 0.57 -25.30 -0.85
N ILE A 255 -0.46 -24.53 -1.25
CA ILE A 255 -1.85 -25.02 -1.28
C ILE A 255 -1.99 -26.21 -2.26
N VAL A 256 -1.47 -26.09 -3.48
CA VAL A 256 -1.55 -27.12 -4.53
C VAL A 256 -0.77 -28.38 -4.13
N ALA A 257 0.45 -28.24 -3.63
CA ALA A 257 1.29 -29.34 -3.18
C ALA A 257 0.63 -30.09 -2.01
N ALA A 258 0.06 -29.36 -1.05
CA ALA A 258 -0.70 -29.93 0.07
C ALA A 258 -1.93 -30.72 -0.41
N VAL A 259 -2.71 -30.17 -1.36
CA VAL A 259 -3.90 -30.84 -1.92
C VAL A 259 -3.52 -32.10 -2.70
N ARG A 260 -2.45 -32.06 -3.51
CA ARG A 260 -1.96 -33.23 -4.26
C ARG A 260 -1.52 -34.36 -3.33
N LYS A 261 -0.87 -34.01 -2.22
CA LYS A 261 -0.37 -34.95 -1.22
C LYS A 261 -1.40 -35.30 -0.14
N ARG A 262 -2.68 -34.96 -0.32
CA ARG A 262 -3.76 -35.22 0.65
C ARG A 262 -4.07 -36.70 0.94
N LYS A 263 -3.57 -37.64 0.12
CA LYS A 263 -3.74 -39.09 0.34
C LYS A 263 -2.46 -39.78 0.81
N VAL A 264 -1.35 -39.05 0.89
CA VAL A 264 -0.03 -39.60 1.23
C VAL A 264 0.08 -39.71 2.74
N SER A 265 0.52 -40.88 3.22
CA SER A 265 0.79 -41.13 4.64
C SER A 265 2.08 -40.42 5.05
N SER A 266 2.03 -39.70 6.17
CA SER A 266 3.17 -38.95 6.73
C SER A 266 4.20 -39.84 7.43
N ARG A 267 3.97 -41.15 7.50
CA ARG A 267 4.79 -42.09 8.29
C ARG A 267 6.09 -42.38 7.52
N ASN A 268 7.24 -42.05 8.11
CA ASN A 268 8.61 -42.28 7.59
C ASN A 268 9.05 -41.43 6.38
N GLN A 269 8.49 -40.23 6.17
CA GLN A 269 8.91 -39.33 5.08
C GLN A 269 9.61 -38.06 5.60
N GLU A 270 10.69 -37.64 4.93
CA GLU A 270 11.45 -36.43 5.25
C GLU A 270 10.76 -35.16 4.72
N TYR A 271 10.86 -34.07 5.48
CA TYR A 271 10.41 -32.74 5.04
C TYR A 271 11.49 -32.01 4.25
N ASN A 272 11.08 -31.19 3.28
CA ASN A 272 11.96 -30.40 2.44
C ASN A 272 12.33 -29.08 3.13
N TYR A 273 13.54 -29.02 3.69
CA TYR A 273 14.10 -27.80 4.29
C TYR A 273 14.94 -27.01 3.27
N ASP A 274 14.80 -25.68 3.27
CA ASP A 274 15.59 -24.78 2.39
C ASP A 274 17.07 -24.73 2.82
N ASN A 275 17.40 -25.18 4.05
CA ASN A 275 18.75 -25.28 4.61
C ASN A 275 18.95 -26.63 5.32
N LYS A 276 20.08 -27.31 5.06
CA LYS A 276 20.44 -28.62 5.66
C LYS A 276 20.56 -28.63 7.20
N TYR A 277 20.61 -27.46 7.84
CA TYR A 277 20.79 -27.31 9.30
C TYR A 277 19.50 -26.90 10.04
N SER A 278 18.39 -26.70 9.34
CA SER A 278 17.12 -26.35 9.96
C SER A 278 16.37 -27.62 10.34
N THR A 279 16.32 -27.96 11.63
CA THR A 279 15.67 -29.16 12.19
C THR A 279 14.27 -28.90 12.75
N THR A 280 13.72 -27.69 12.56
CA THR A 280 12.43 -27.30 13.13
C THR A 280 11.29 -28.10 12.51
N THR A 281 10.66 -28.97 13.28
CA THR A 281 9.51 -29.76 12.83
C THR A 281 8.34 -28.85 12.43
N PRO A 282 7.66 -29.12 11.31
CA PRO A 282 6.50 -28.33 10.90
C PRO A 282 5.39 -28.34 11.96
N SER A 283 4.75 -27.19 12.20
CA SER A 283 3.68 -27.06 13.20
C SER A 283 2.49 -27.97 12.89
N ASP A 284 1.83 -28.52 13.91
CA ASP A 284 0.59 -29.31 13.73
C ASP A 284 -0.62 -28.47 13.31
N SER A 285 -0.54 -27.13 13.41
CA SER A 285 -1.58 -26.24 12.90
C SER A 285 -1.68 -26.31 11.38
N PHE A 286 -2.92 -26.38 10.87
CA PHE A 286 -3.20 -26.64 9.45
C PHE A 286 -2.35 -27.80 8.89
N ARG A 287 -2.28 -28.93 9.62
CA ARG A 287 -1.42 -30.10 9.31
C ARG A 287 -1.51 -30.59 7.86
N PHE A 288 -2.62 -30.34 7.18
CA PHE A 288 -2.75 -30.66 5.76
C PHE A 288 -1.73 -29.89 4.89
N LEU A 289 -1.38 -28.65 5.25
CA LEU A 289 -0.38 -27.83 4.55
C LEU A 289 1.05 -28.39 4.70
N ASN A 290 1.36 -29.09 5.80
CA ASN A 290 2.65 -29.79 5.98
C ASN A 290 2.92 -30.79 4.88
N ARG A 291 1.86 -31.35 4.31
CA ARG A 291 1.98 -32.32 3.23
C ARG A 291 2.56 -31.69 1.98
N GLY A 292 2.44 -30.37 1.80
CA GLY A 292 3.10 -29.65 0.72
C GLY A 292 4.63 -29.69 0.81
N ALA A 293 5.19 -29.86 2.01
CA ALA A 293 6.63 -29.97 2.24
C ALA A 293 7.15 -31.41 2.42
N LEU A 294 6.28 -32.44 2.39
CA LEU A 294 6.69 -33.85 2.47
C LEU A 294 7.42 -34.26 1.20
N ARG A 295 8.58 -34.89 1.29
CA ARG A 295 9.30 -35.43 0.14
C ARG A 295 8.83 -36.86 -0.16
N ILE A 296 8.43 -37.12 -1.40
CA ILE A 296 8.02 -38.45 -1.88
C ILE A 296 9.04 -38.91 -2.93
N GLU A 297 9.25 -40.22 -3.09
CA GLU A 297 10.12 -40.80 -4.12
C GLU A 297 9.78 -40.34 -5.55
N SER A 298 8.51 -40.02 -5.82
CA SER A 298 8.06 -39.48 -7.10
C SER A 298 8.40 -38.00 -7.34
N ASP A 299 8.90 -37.28 -6.33
CA ASP A 299 9.32 -35.90 -6.48
C ASP A 299 10.72 -35.84 -7.10
N GLY A 300 10.84 -35.19 -8.26
CA GLY A 300 12.13 -34.98 -8.91
C GLY A 300 13.12 -34.17 -8.05
N PRO A 301 14.42 -34.11 -8.43
CA PRO A 301 15.50 -33.54 -7.61
C PRO A 301 15.40 -32.03 -7.32
N LYS A 302 14.38 -31.33 -7.82
CA LYS A 302 14.21 -29.88 -7.65
C LYS A 302 13.41 -29.58 -6.38
N SER A 303 14.01 -28.84 -5.44
CA SER A 303 13.36 -28.49 -4.15
C SER A 303 12.18 -27.52 -4.25
N ARG A 304 11.88 -26.98 -5.44
CA ARG A 304 10.74 -26.08 -5.71
C ARG A 304 9.95 -26.58 -6.92
N SER A 305 8.86 -27.31 -6.68
CA SER A 305 7.95 -27.88 -7.68
C SER A 305 6.49 -27.62 -7.29
N TRP A 306 5.55 -27.65 -8.24
CA TRP A 306 4.10 -27.67 -7.92
C TRP A 306 3.67 -28.90 -7.09
N SER A 307 4.56 -29.88 -6.95
CA SER A 307 4.40 -31.01 -6.03
C SER A 307 5.12 -30.82 -4.68
N LEU A 308 6.10 -29.92 -4.55
CA LEU A 308 6.99 -29.83 -3.37
C LEU A 308 7.36 -28.37 -3.01
N SER A 309 7.03 -27.97 -1.79
CA SER A 309 7.34 -26.67 -1.16
C SER A 309 8.36 -26.83 -0.03
N THR A 310 8.93 -25.72 0.46
CA THR A 310 9.81 -25.77 1.65
C THR A 310 9.03 -25.61 2.95
N VAL A 311 9.56 -26.12 4.06
CA VAL A 311 8.94 -25.97 5.39
C VAL A 311 8.74 -24.49 5.75
N GLN A 312 9.69 -23.61 5.41
CA GLN A 312 9.57 -22.18 5.68
C GLN A 312 8.41 -21.53 4.90
N GLU A 313 8.23 -21.88 3.61
CA GLU A 313 7.08 -21.38 2.82
C GLU A 313 5.74 -21.85 3.39
N VAL A 314 5.69 -23.09 3.92
CA VAL A 314 4.51 -23.65 4.58
C VAL A 314 4.19 -22.91 5.88
N GLU A 315 5.17 -22.69 6.74
CA GLU A 315 4.98 -21.99 8.02
C GLU A 315 4.65 -20.50 7.84
N ASP A 316 5.26 -19.83 6.87
CA ASP A 316 4.92 -18.44 6.53
C ASP A 316 3.45 -18.33 6.05
N LEU A 317 2.98 -19.27 5.21
CA LEU A 317 1.58 -19.30 4.78
C LEU A 317 0.60 -19.59 5.94
N LYS A 318 0.91 -20.57 6.78
CA LYS A 318 0.08 -20.89 7.94
C LYS A 318 -0.08 -19.71 8.88
N THR A 319 1.00 -18.96 9.09
CA THR A 319 1.00 -17.75 9.91
C THR A 319 0.04 -16.73 9.33
N LEU A 320 0.11 -16.46 8.02
CA LEU A 320 -0.82 -15.55 7.34
C LEU A 320 -2.28 -16.03 7.44
N LEU A 321 -2.54 -17.32 7.18
CA LEU A 321 -3.89 -17.90 7.28
C LEU A 321 -4.47 -17.83 8.69
N ARG A 322 -3.63 -17.89 9.72
CA ARG A 322 -4.06 -17.76 11.12
C ARG A 322 -4.48 -16.33 11.46
N ILE A 323 -3.85 -15.32 10.85
CA ILE A 323 -4.15 -13.89 11.08
C ILE A 323 -5.36 -13.41 10.24
N MET A 324 -5.60 -13.99 9.06
CA MET A 324 -6.66 -13.55 8.14
C MET A 324 -8.06 -13.42 8.76
N PRO A 325 -8.56 -14.35 9.61
CA PRO A 325 -9.84 -14.19 10.28
C PRO A 325 -9.90 -12.93 11.17
N LEU A 326 -8.86 -12.67 11.96
CA LEU A 326 -8.73 -11.48 12.82
C LEU A 326 -8.59 -10.18 12.01
N TRP A 327 -7.89 -10.26 10.87
CA TRP A 327 -7.79 -9.14 9.94
C TRP A 327 -9.16 -8.83 9.32
N SER A 328 -9.95 -9.85 8.98
CA SER A 328 -11.29 -9.67 8.39
C SER A 328 -12.29 -9.02 9.36
N SER A 329 -12.28 -9.40 10.64
CA SER A 329 -13.13 -8.74 11.66
C SER A 329 -12.78 -7.26 11.81
N SER A 330 -11.50 -6.93 11.63
CA SER A 330 -10.99 -5.56 11.68
C SER A 330 -11.45 -4.73 10.47
N ILE A 331 -11.72 -5.34 9.30
CA ILE A 331 -12.27 -4.62 8.13
C ILE A 331 -13.68 -4.16 8.43
N MET A 332 -14.52 -5.07 8.94
CA MET A 332 -15.89 -4.75 9.33
C MET A 332 -15.89 -3.66 10.42
N LEU A 333 -14.97 -3.74 11.38
CA LEU A 333 -14.83 -2.70 12.39
C LEU A 333 -14.47 -1.34 11.78
N SER A 334 -13.52 -1.30 10.84
CA SER A 334 -13.16 -0.08 10.11
C SER A 334 -14.33 0.47 9.28
N THR A 335 -15.20 -0.39 8.75
CA THR A 335 -16.45 0.01 8.09
C THR A 335 -17.38 0.72 9.06
N LEU A 336 -17.58 0.18 10.27
CA LEU A 336 -18.43 0.79 11.29
C LEU A 336 -17.90 2.16 11.71
N VAL A 337 -16.58 2.28 11.94
CA VAL A 337 -15.92 3.56 12.26
C VAL A 337 -16.09 4.58 11.12
N GLY A 338 -15.98 4.14 9.87
CA GLY A 338 -16.20 5.00 8.70
C GLY A 338 -17.67 5.47 8.58
N MET A 339 -18.64 4.59 8.84
CA MET A 339 -20.06 4.93 8.76
C MET A 339 -20.49 5.87 9.90
N ILE A 340 -20.10 5.59 11.15
CA ILE A 340 -20.44 6.46 12.29
C ILE A 340 -19.83 7.86 12.10
N SER A 341 -18.61 7.95 11.59
CA SER A 341 -17.95 9.23 11.31
C SER A 341 -18.71 10.03 10.23
N ASN A 342 -19.05 9.39 9.10
CA ASN A 342 -19.77 10.04 8.01
C ASN A 342 -21.17 10.48 8.42
N PHE A 343 -21.93 9.62 9.12
CA PHE A 343 -23.29 9.95 9.56
C PHE A 343 -23.29 11.03 10.65
N THR A 344 -22.29 11.07 11.52
CA THR A 344 -22.17 12.15 12.52
C THR A 344 -21.99 13.51 11.85
N ILE A 345 -21.26 13.59 10.73
CA ILE A 345 -21.16 14.83 9.95
C ILE A 345 -22.53 15.22 9.38
N LEU A 346 -23.29 14.27 8.83
CA LEU A 346 -24.62 14.52 8.30
C LEU A 346 -25.60 14.98 9.40
N GLN A 347 -25.56 14.35 10.58
CA GLN A 347 -26.35 14.79 11.74
C GLN A 347 -25.98 16.22 12.16
N ALA A 348 -24.68 16.54 12.23
CA ALA A 348 -24.23 17.88 12.60
C ALA A 348 -24.70 18.96 11.60
N LEU A 349 -24.94 18.62 10.33
CA LEU A 349 -25.47 19.56 9.34
C LEU A 349 -26.92 19.98 9.62
N THR A 350 -27.73 19.12 10.23
CA THR A 350 -29.14 19.37 10.56
C THR A 350 -29.36 19.81 12.01
N MET A 351 -28.29 20.01 12.78
CA MET A 351 -28.33 20.42 14.20
C MET A 351 -27.85 21.86 14.40
N ASP A 352 -28.18 22.44 15.56
CA ASP A 352 -27.67 23.75 15.94
C ASP A 352 -26.19 23.68 16.36
N ARG A 353 -25.32 24.35 15.61
CA ARG A 353 -23.86 24.30 15.75
C ARG A 353 -23.27 25.54 16.43
N HIS A 354 -24.09 26.41 17.01
CA HIS A 354 -23.60 27.60 17.72
C HIS A 354 -23.00 27.23 19.09
N LEU A 355 -21.92 27.93 19.45
CA LEU A 355 -21.23 27.70 20.72
C LEU A 355 -21.80 28.64 21.80
N GLY A 356 -22.57 28.10 22.75
CA GLY A 356 -22.89 28.78 24.03
C GLY A 356 -23.46 30.19 23.93
N GLY A 357 -24.35 30.46 22.97
CA GLY A 357 -24.99 31.77 22.78
C GLY A 357 -24.18 32.80 21.97
N SER A 358 -23.02 32.42 21.43
CA SER A 358 -22.28 33.23 20.46
C SER A 358 -22.74 32.99 19.02
N ASP A 359 -22.56 33.98 18.13
CA ASP A 359 -22.77 33.85 16.69
C ASP A 359 -21.74 32.93 15.99
N PHE A 360 -20.81 32.34 16.76
CA PHE A 360 -19.80 31.44 16.22
C PHE A 360 -20.38 30.04 15.96
N LYS A 361 -20.48 29.71 14.67
CA LYS A 361 -21.01 28.43 14.17
C LYS A 361 -19.87 27.46 13.85
N ILE A 362 -19.75 26.37 14.61
CA ILE A 362 -18.75 25.33 14.35
C ILE A 362 -19.07 24.63 13.01
N PRO A 363 -18.11 24.42 12.09
CA PRO A 363 -18.33 23.61 10.89
C PRO A 363 -18.72 22.16 11.23
N ALA A 364 -19.71 21.58 10.54
CA ALA A 364 -20.23 20.23 10.86
C ALA A 364 -19.14 19.13 10.81
N ALA A 365 -18.23 19.20 9.83
CA ALA A 365 -17.12 18.27 9.73
C ALA A 365 -16.11 18.39 10.88
N SER A 366 -15.98 19.58 11.50
CA SER A 366 -15.06 19.81 12.61
C SER A 366 -15.46 19.06 13.88
N PHE A 367 -16.66 18.50 13.98
CA PHE A 367 -17.04 17.66 15.11
C PHE A 367 -16.14 16.43 15.27
N LEU A 368 -15.60 15.86 14.17
CA LEU A 368 -14.66 14.73 14.26
C LEU A 368 -13.36 15.06 15.02
N PHE A 369 -13.05 16.34 15.21
CA PHE A 369 -11.96 16.79 16.09
C PHE A 369 -12.11 16.23 17.51
N PHE A 370 -13.35 16.18 18.04
CA PHE A 370 -13.59 15.69 19.39
C PHE A 370 -13.27 14.20 19.56
N SER A 371 -13.47 13.38 18.51
CA SER A 371 -13.03 11.98 18.50
C SER A 371 -11.50 11.92 18.60
N THR A 372 -10.80 12.68 17.75
CA THR A 372 -9.33 12.74 17.73
C THR A 372 -8.74 13.20 19.07
N LEU A 373 -9.36 14.22 19.69
CA LEU A 373 -8.99 14.73 21.01
C LEU A 373 -9.15 13.64 22.07
N ALA A 374 -10.29 12.96 22.07
CA ALA A 374 -10.56 11.86 23.00
C ALA A 374 -9.58 10.71 22.83
N THR A 375 -9.24 10.33 21.58
CA THR A 375 -8.22 9.31 21.31
C THR A 375 -6.86 9.69 21.91
N SER A 376 -6.44 10.94 21.73
CA SER A 376 -5.15 11.44 22.24
C SER A 376 -5.09 11.39 23.78
N ILE A 377 -6.15 11.90 24.44
CA ILE A 377 -6.25 11.88 25.91
C ILE A 377 -6.31 10.44 26.42
N ALA A 378 -7.11 9.59 25.77
CA ALA A 378 -7.25 8.18 26.13
C ALA A 378 -5.91 7.45 26.06
N LEU A 379 -5.11 7.64 25.01
CA LEU A 379 -3.78 7.03 24.91
C LEU A 379 -2.86 7.40 26.08
N LEU A 380 -2.83 8.69 26.46
CA LEU A 380 -2.03 9.15 27.61
C LEU A 380 -2.48 8.49 28.92
N ILE A 381 -3.79 8.42 29.15
CA ILE A 381 -4.37 7.79 30.35
C ILE A 381 -4.10 6.27 30.33
N LEU A 382 -4.26 5.63 29.18
CA LEU A 382 -4.06 4.19 29.01
C LEU A 382 -2.62 3.80 29.34
N ASP A 383 -1.64 4.50 28.78
CA ASP A 383 -0.23 4.19 28.96
C ASP A 383 0.30 4.53 30.36
N ARG A 384 -0.14 5.65 30.94
CA ARG A 384 0.41 6.15 32.21
C ARG A 384 -0.32 5.63 33.43
N LEU A 385 -1.61 5.37 33.32
CA LEU A 385 -2.45 5.02 34.47
C LEU A 385 -3.02 3.61 34.31
N ILE A 386 -3.79 3.34 33.25
CA ILE A 386 -4.59 2.11 33.17
C ILE A 386 -3.71 0.86 33.00
N PHE A 387 -2.82 0.81 32.02
CA PHE A 387 -1.98 -0.37 31.78
C PHE A 387 -1.00 -0.67 32.93
N PRO A 388 -0.30 0.33 33.53
CA PRO A 388 0.55 0.09 34.70
C PRO A 388 -0.25 -0.37 35.92
N THR A 389 -1.41 0.24 36.18
CA THR A 389 -2.27 -0.14 37.31
C THR A 389 -2.82 -1.55 37.12
N TRP A 390 -3.24 -1.90 35.90
CA TRP A 390 -3.67 -3.24 35.55
C TRP A 390 -2.56 -4.27 35.78
N GLN A 391 -1.34 -3.97 35.34
CA GLN A 391 -0.19 -4.83 35.59
C GLN A 391 0.09 -5.00 37.08
N ASN A 392 0.00 -3.93 37.87
CA ASN A 392 0.27 -3.97 39.30
C ASN A 392 -0.81 -4.74 40.09
N LEU A 393 -2.07 -4.67 39.64
CA LEU A 393 -3.20 -5.34 40.30
C LEU A 393 -3.33 -6.82 39.91
N ILE A 394 -3.15 -7.15 38.63
CA ILE A 394 -3.44 -8.49 38.08
C ILE A 394 -2.16 -9.29 37.81
N GLY A 395 -0.99 -8.63 37.82
CA GLY A 395 0.31 -9.26 37.57
C GLY A 395 0.57 -9.60 36.10
N ARG A 396 -0.35 -9.28 35.18
CA ARG A 396 -0.26 -9.59 33.73
C ARG A 396 -0.59 -8.38 32.87
N SER A 397 0.09 -8.22 31.73
CA SER A 397 -0.17 -7.14 30.77
C SER A 397 -1.36 -7.46 29.90
N LEU A 398 -2.13 -6.43 29.50
CA LEU A 398 -3.22 -6.59 28.55
C LEU A 398 -2.65 -6.96 27.17
N THR A 399 -3.06 -8.11 26.63
CA THR A 399 -2.56 -8.59 25.33
C THR A 399 -3.10 -7.72 24.18
N PRO A 400 -2.42 -7.68 23.00
CA PRO A 400 -2.91 -6.94 21.84
C PRO A 400 -4.34 -7.35 21.43
N LEU A 401 -4.65 -8.65 21.47
CA LEU A 401 -6.00 -9.19 21.23
C LEU A 401 -7.03 -8.68 22.24
N GLN A 402 -6.68 -8.61 23.53
CA GLN A 402 -7.58 -8.06 24.55
C GLN A 402 -7.85 -6.57 24.33
N ARG A 403 -6.83 -5.79 23.93
CA ARG A 403 -7.00 -4.37 23.57
C ARG A 403 -7.97 -4.22 22.40
N ILE A 404 -7.77 -4.98 21.32
CA ILE A 404 -8.66 -4.98 20.15
C ILE A 404 -10.09 -5.36 20.57
N GLY A 405 -10.26 -6.35 21.46
CA GLY A 405 -11.56 -6.77 21.98
C GLY A 405 -12.27 -5.67 22.78
N VAL A 406 -11.56 -4.99 23.69
CA VAL A 406 -12.11 -3.84 24.44
C VAL A 406 -12.54 -2.73 23.48
N GLY A 407 -11.73 -2.43 22.46
CA GLY A 407 -12.07 -1.46 21.44
C GLY A 407 -13.35 -1.80 20.67
N HIS A 408 -13.61 -3.07 20.36
CA HIS A 408 -14.89 -3.48 19.74
C HIS A 408 -16.09 -3.15 20.62
N VAL A 409 -16.01 -3.45 21.91
CA VAL A 409 -17.10 -3.17 22.87
C VAL A 409 -17.36 -1.68 22.95
N ILE A 410 -16.31 -0.87 23.09
CA ILE A 410 -16.44 0.59 23.18
C ILE A 410 -16.99 1.16 21.87
N ASN A 411 -16.60 0.63 20.70
CA ASN A 411 -17.16 1.06 19.42
C ASN A 411 -18.67 0.77 19.32
N VAL A 412 -19.13 -0.38 19.81
CA VAL A 412 -20.58 -0.68 19.90
C VAL A 412 -21.28 0.31 20.82
N LEU A 413 -20.68 0.67 21.96
CA LEU A 413 -21.23 1.70 22.85
C LEU A 413 -21.31 3.08 22.18
N ALA A 414 -20.34 3.43 21.33
CA ALA A 414 -20.39 4.66 20.53
C ALA A 414 -21.59 4.66 19.58
N LEU A 415 -21.83 3.54 18.86
CA LEU A 415 -22.96 3.38 17.96
C LEU A 415 -24.31 3.43 18.69
N VAL A 416 -24.42 2.78 19.85
CA VAL A 416 -25.61 2.85 20.71
C VAL A 416 -25.85 4.28 21.18
N SER A 417 -24.80 4.99 21.59
CA SER A 417 -24.89 6.39 22.01
C SER A 417 -25.36 7.28 20.86
N SER A 418 -24.82 7.11 19.65
CA SER A 418 -25.28 7.82 18.44
C SER A 418 -26.75 7.52 18.12
N ALA A 419 -27.20 6.27 18.28
CA ALA A 419 -28.59 5.90 18.08
C ALA A 419 -29.52 6.64 19.06
N LEU A 420 -29.15 6.71 20.34
CA LEU A 420 -29.94 7.40 21.37
C LEU A 420 -30.02 8.91 21.14
N ILE A 421 -28.90 9.54 20.76
CA ILE A 421 -28.87 10.97 20.41
C ILE A 421 -29.75 11.24 19.18
N GLU A 422 -29.73 10.36 18.18
CA GLU A 422 -30.58 10.53 17.00
C GLU A 422 -32.07 10.39 17.32
N VAL A 423 -32.46 9.47 18.21
CA VAL A 423 -33.85 9.38 18.69
C VAL A 423 -34.30 10.70 19.32
N GLN A 424 -33.46 11.31 20.14
CA GLN A 424 -33.76 12.61 20.77
C GLN A 424 -33.86 13.73 19.73
N ARG A 425 -32.93 13.79 18.77
CA ARG A 425 -32.95 14.77 17.67
C ARG A 425 -34.23 14.66 16.83
N LEU A 426 -34.62 13.45 16.45
CA LEU A 426 -35.86 13.19 15.70
C LEU A 426 -37.11 13.53 16.49
N GLN A 427 -37.12 13.33 17.82
CA GLN A 427 -38.22 13.78 18.68
C GLN A 427 -38.33 15.30 18.72
N ALA A 428 -37.20 16.02 18.80
CA ALA A 428 -37.18 17.48 18.72
C ALA A 428 -37.71 17.98 17.36
N ALA A 429 -37.27 17.36 16.26
CA ALA A 429 -37.77 17.68 14.91
C ALA A 429 -39.30 17.54 14.79
N ARG A 430 -39.87 16.47 15.39
CA ARG A 430 -41.33 16.24 15.46
C ARG A 430 -42.05 17.29 16.28
N ALA A 431 -41.52 17.61 17.46
CA ALA A 431 -42.12 18.57 18.38
C ALA A 431 -42.21 19.98 17.76
N HIS A 432 -41.27 20.33 16.88
CA HIS A 432 -41.26 21.60 16.15
C HIS A 432 -41.94 21.54 14.76
N HIS A 433 -42.64 20.45 14.44
CA HIS A 433 -43.35 20.25 13.15
C HIS A 433 -42.45 20.40 11.91
N LEU A 434 -41.14 20.11 12.03
CA LEU A 434 -40.18 20.28 10.94
C LEU A 434 -40.17 19.10 9.95
N MET A 435 -40.82 17.97 10.30
CA MET A 435 -40.95 16.81 9.40
C MET A 435 -41.89 17.10 8.23
N GLY A 436 -41.44 16.82 6.99
CA GLY A 436 -42.19 17.11 5.76
C GLY A 436 -42.24 18.58 5.32
N SER A 437 -41.51 19.48 5.98
CA SER A 437 -41.49 20.93 5.69
C SER A 437 -40.52 21.31 4.57
N SER A 438 -40.35 20.47 3.54
CA SER A 438 -39.64 20.86 2.31
C SER A 438 -40.54 21.75 1.44
N MET A 439 -40.95 22.91 1.97
CA MET A 439 -41.69 23.93 1.22
C MET A 439 -40.68 24.92 0.62
N GLY A 440 -40.20 24.62 -0.58
CA GLY A 440 -39.91 25.62 -1.61
C GLY A 440 -38.60 26.40 -1.57
N GLY A 441 -37.60 26.02 -0.76
CA GLY A 441 -36.28 26.67 -0.79
C GLY A 441 -35.15 25.67 -0.59
N ASN A 442 -34.06 25.79 -1.36
CA ASN A 442 -32.86 24.93 -1.34
C ASN A 442 -32.03 25.02 -0.03
N GLY A 443 -32.67 25.13 1.15
CA GLY A 443 -32.03 25.23 2.45
C GLY A 443 -32.18 23.95 3.27
N ILE A 444 -31.11 23.54 3.95
CA ILE A 444 -31.15 22.44 4.94
C ILE A 444 -31.93 22.91 6.17
N THR A 445 -32.97 22.17 6.57
CA THR A 445 -33.74 22.45 7.79
C THR A 445 -32.86 22.22 9.02
N ILE A 446 -32.79 23.20 9.93
CA ILE A 446 -32.00 23.10 11.16
C ILE A 446 -32.95 22.76 12.31
N VAL A 447 -32.77 21.58 12.91
CA VAL A 447 -33.48 21.17 14.11
C VAL A 447 -32.88 21.92 15.31
N PRO A 448 -33.71 22.52 16.20
CA PRO A 448 -33.25 23.24 17.39
C PRO A 448 -32.76 22.26 18.48
N PHE A 449 -31.75 21.47 18.15
CA PHE A 449 -31.10 20.51 19.02
C PHE A 449 -29.58 20.68 18.85
N SER A 450 -28.88 20.92 19.97
CA SER A 450 -27.47 21.31 19.92
C SER A 450 -26.58 20.16 19.42
N ALA A 451 -25.75 20.47 18.42
CA ALA A 451 -24.73 19.56 17.88
C ALA A 451 -23.68 19.16 18.93
N LEU A 452 -23.52 19.90 20.03
CA LEU A 452 -22.62 19.56 21.12
C LEU A 452 -22.94 18.21 21.77
N TRP A 453 -24.18 17.72 21.66
CA TRP A 453 -24.53 16.36 22.10
C TRP A 453 -23.79 15.26 21.32
N LEU A 454 -23.33 15.53 20.09
CA LEU A 454 -22.51 14.59 19.32
C LEU A 454 -21.10 14.39 19.90
N VAL A 455 -20.64 15.29 20.79
CA VAL A 455 -19.33 15.16 21.44
C VAL A 455 -19.26 13.88 22.28
N ALA A 456 -20.36 13.46 22.91
CA ALA A 456 -20.39 12.25 23.74
C ALA A 456 -20.13 10.96 22.93
N PRO A 457 -20.90 10.62 21.87
CA PRO A 457 -20.60 9.43 21.06
C PRO A 457 -19.24 9.52 20.36
N LEU A 458 -18.80 10.72 19.94
CA LEU A 458 -17.47 10.91 19.35
C LEU A 458 -16.34 10.68 20.36
N ALA A 459 -16.50 11.08 21.61
CA ALA A 459 -15.52 10.81 22.65
C ALA A 459 -15.40 9.30 22.94
N ILE A 460 -16.52 8.59 22.98
CA ILE A 460 -16.55 7.13 23.13
C ILE A 460 -15.86 6.45 21.93
N LEU A 461 -16.16 6.91 20.71
CA LEU A 461 -15.50 6.43 19.48
C LEU A 461 -13.98 6.62 19.55
N GLY A 462 -13.51 7.80 19.98
CA GLY A 462 -12.09 8.09 20.12
C GLY A 462 -11.39 7.21 21.17
N ILE A 463 -12.04 6.96 22.31
CA ILE A 463 -11.53 6.00 23.31
C ILE A 463 -11.41 4.60 22.68
N SER A 464 -12.38 4.18 21.87
CA SER A 464 -12.32 2.92 21.12
C SER A 464 -11.10 2.88 20.18
N GLU A 465 -10.85 3.93 19.39
CA GLU A 465 -9.70 4.00 18.50
C GLU A 465 -8.35 3.86 19.22
N ALA A 466 -8.25 4.41 20.44
CA ALA A 466 -7.04 4.32 21.28
C ALA A 466 -6.69 2.87 21.66
N PHE A 467 -7.68 1.99 21.75
CA PHE A 467 -7.47 0.55 21.95
C PHE A 467 -7.23 -0.20 20.64
N LEU A 468 -7.96 0.16 19.58
CA LEU A 468 -8.00 -0.60 18.33
C LEU A 468 -6.73 -0.48 17.51
N PHE A 469 -6.32 0.73 17.11
CA PHE A 469 -5.23 0.90 16.16
C PHE A 469 -3.86 0.47 16.73
N PRO A 470 -3.48 0.85 17.96
CA PRO A 470 -2.24 0.35 18.54
C PRO A 470 -2.26 -1.15 18.81
N GLY A 471 -3.41 -1.71 19.19
CA GLY A 471 -3.58 -3.17 19.36
C GLY A 471 -3.40 -3.93 18.04
N GLN A 472 -4.01 -3.45 16.95
CA GLN A 472 -3.90 -4.07 15.62
C GLN A 472 -2.48 -4.01 15.07
N ILE A 473 -1.82 -2.85 15.14
CA ILE A 473 -0.45 -2.73 14.63
C ILE A 473 0.51 -3.63 15.42
N SER A 474 0.33 -3.71 16.74
CA SER A 474 1.14 -4.56 17.62
C SER A 474 0.95 -6.03 17.29
N LEU A 475 -0.29 -6.48 17.13
CA LEU A 475 -0.60 -7.85 16.74
C LEU A 475 0.04 -8.21 15.39
N TYR A 476 -0.16 -7.38 14.35
CA TYR A 476 0.40 -7.66 13.03
C TYR A 476 1.92 -7.64 13.03
N TYR A 477 2.52 -6.68 13.73
CA TYR A 477 3.97 -6.56 13.80
C TYR A 477 4.64 -7.74 14.55
N GLN A 478 3.99 -8.26 15.59
CA GLN A 478 4.50 -9.38 16.38
C GLN A 478 4.29 -10.73 15.66
N GLU A 479 3.19 -10.90 14.93
CA GLU A 479 2.80 -12.19 14.36
C GLU A 479 3.28 -12.41 12.90
N PHE A 480 3.43 -11.35 12.10
CA PHE A 480 3.91 -11.50 10.72
C PHE A 480 5.35 -12.05 10.65
N PRO A 481 5.71 -12.80 9.60
CA PRO A 481 7.08 -13.22 9.37
C PRO A 481 8.04 -12.03 9.36
N THR A 482 9.25 -12.20 9.91
CA THR A 482 10.24 -11.10 9.99
C THR A 482 10.68 -10.55 8.63
N SER A 483 10.42 -11.30 7.55
CA SER A 483 10.66 -10.91 6.15
C SER A 483 9.58 -9.98 5.56
N LEU A 484 8.44 -9.83 6.23
CA LEU A 484 7.29 -9.00 5.82
C LEU A 484 6.95 -7.95 6.88
N ARG A 485 7.95 -7.53 7.66
CA ARG A 485 7.71 -6.72 8.86
C ARG A 485 7.25 -5.30 8.51
N SER A 486 7.80 -4.65 7.49
CA SER A 486 7.26 -3.35 7.03
C SER A 486 5.86 -3.52 6.42
N THR A 487 5.64 -4.64 5.73
CA THR A 487 4.34 -4.99 5.12
C THR A 487 3.25 -5.18 6.18
N SER A 488 3.60 -5.71 7.34
CA SER A 488 2.67 -5.96 8.46
C SER A 488 2.00 -4.69 9.00
N THR A 489 2.75 -3.59 9.15
CA THR A 489 2.19 -2.32 9.64
C THR A 489 1.43 -1.58 8.53
N ALA A 490 1.86 -1.72 7.27
CA ALA A 490 1.16 -1.19 6.12
C ALA A 490 -0.22 -1.84 5.89
N MET A 491 -0.48 -3.04 6.44
CA MET A 491 -1.81 -3.67 6.43
C MET A 491 -2.89 -2.84 7.14
N ILE A 492 -2.52 -1.94 8.07
CA ILE A 492 -3.47 -0.99 8.67
C ILE A 492 -4.03 -0.04 7.61
N SER A 493 -3.22 0.41 6.65
CA SER A 493 -3.71 1.25 5.55
C SER A 493 -4.68 0.48 4.64
N LEU A 494 -4.35 -0.77 4.32
CA LEU A 494 -5.21 -1.64 3.50
C LEU A 494 -6.55 -1.91 4.19
N LEU A 495 -6.52 -2.16 5.51
CA LEU A 495 -7.69 -2.35 6.34
C LEU A 495 -8.64 -1.14 6.26
N VAL A 496 -8.09 0.05 6.47
CA VAL A 496 -8.85 1.32 6.43
C VAL A 496 -9.45 1.54 5.04
N ALA A 497 -8.68 1.32 3.98
CA ALA A 497 -9.16 1.44 2.61
C ALA A 497 -10.31 0.45 2.31
N ALA A 498 -10.15 -0.83 2.68
CA ALA A 498 -11.21 -1.83 2.53
C ALA A 498 -12.48 -1.46 3.33
N GLY A 499 -12.29 -0.93 4.54
CA GLY A 499 -13.38 -0.46 5.40
C GLY A 499 -14.23 0.64 4.74
N PHE A 500 -13.59 1.61 4.08
CA PHE A 500 -14.28 2.68 3.36
C PHE A 500 -15.03 2.21 2.09
N TYR A 501 -14.51 1.23 1.36
CA TYR A 501 -15.27 0.65 0.24
C TYR A 501 -16.51 -0.09 0.73
N LEU A 502 -16.35 -0.88 1.79
CA LEU A 502 -17.45 -1.64 2.37
C LEU A 502 -18.49 -0.72 3.03
N SER A 503 -18.09 0.41 3.64
CA SER A 503 -19.03 1.41 4.16
C SER A 503 -19.86 2.04 3.06
N THR A 504 -19.26 2.32 1.90
CA THR A 504 -19.96 2.84 0.72
C THR A 504 -20.96 1.81 0.18
N ALA A 505 -20.53 0.55 0.02
CA ALA A 505 -21.40 -0.53 -0.43
C ALA A 505 -22.59 -0.75 0.52
N MET A 506 -22.33 -0.73 1.82
CA MET A 506 -23.34 -0.92 2.85
C MET A 506 -24.33 0.24 2.90
N THR A 507 -23.85 1.49 2.81
CA THR A 507 -24.70 2.69 2.71
C THR A 507 -25.62 2.62 1.49
N SER A 508 -25.09 2.22 0.33
CA SER A 508 -25.87 2.03 -0.90
C SER A 508 -26.94 0.95 -0.74
N LEU A 509 -26.58 -0.17 -0.11
CA LEU A 509 -27.50 -1.28 0.15
C LEU A 509 -28.66 -0.88 1.09
N ILE A 510 -28.36 -0.09 2.13
CA ILE A 510 -29.37 0.45 3.05
C ILE A 510 -30.32 1.39 2.29
N ARG A 511 -29.78 2.33 1.50
CA ARG A 511 -30.58 3.28 0.72
C ARG A 511 -31.49 2.59 -0.31
N LYS A 512 -31.02 1.50 -0.92
CA LYS A 512 -31.78 0.76 -1.93
C LYS A 512 -32.92 -0.07 -1.32
N ASN A 513 -32.69 -0.67 -0.16
CA ASN A 513 -33.59 -1.67 0.41
C ASN A 513 -34.43 -1.17 1.58
N SER A 514 -34.20 0.05 2.07
CA SER A 514 -34.92 0.61 3.19
C SER A 514 -35.23 2.09 2.97
N SER A 515 -36.29 2.56 3.60
CA SER A 515 -36.61 3.98 3.72
C SER A 515 -35.83 4.67 4.85
N TRP A 516 -34.84 3.99 5.46
CA TRP A 516 -34.14 4.51 6.64
C TRP A 516 -33.13 5.60 6.31
N LEU A 517 -32.61 5.63 5.07
CA LEU A 517 -31.63 6.62 4.62
C LEU A 517 -32.19 7.35 3.39
N MET A 518 -32.90 8.44 3.63
CA MET A 518 -33.48 9.33 2.60
C MET A 518 -32.54 10.49 2.26
N ASP A 519 -32.86 11.23 1.19
CA ASP A 519 -32.06 12.39 0.76
C ASP A 519 -32.19 13.57 1.74
N ASP A 520 -33.35 13.69 2.42
CA ASP A 520 -33.50 14.50 3.63
C ASP A 520 -33.28 13.60 4.87
N LEU A 521 -32.36 14.00 5.73
CA LEU A 521 -32.02 13.24 6.94
C LEU A 521 -33.15 13.30 7.98
N ASP A 522 -33.97 14.34 7.97
CA ASP A 522 -35.06 14.54 8.93
C ASP A 522 -36.26 13.64 8.66
N ASP A 523 -36.48 13.28 7.39
CA ASP A 523 -37.51 12.33 6.95
C ASP A 523 -37.03 10.86 7.01
N GLY A 524 -35.71 10.67 7.18
CA GLY A 524 -35.08 9.37 7.35
C GLY A 524 -35.18 8.79 8.77
N ARG A 525 -34.74 7.53 8.94
CA ARG A 525 -34.65 6.83 10.23
C ARG A 525 -33.21 6.44 10.51
N LEU A 526 -32.35 7.44 10.65
CA LEU A 526 -30.93 7.25 10.95
C LEU A 526 -30.70 6.58 12.31
N ASP A 527 -31.63 6.75 13.26
CA ASP A 527 -31.66 6.03 14.53
C ASP A 527 -31.66 4.51 14.32
N ILE A 528 -32.47 4.01 13.39
CA ILE A 528 -32.53 2.58 13.03
C ILE A 528 -31.23 2.13 12.36
N VAL A 529 -30.62 2.99 11.53
CA VAL A 529 -29.32 2.69 10.91
C VAL A 529 -28.25 2.51 11.98
N PHE A 530 -28.16 3.39 12.98
CA PHE A 530 -27.19 3.22 14.08
C PHE A 530 -27.46 1.96 14.92
N TRP A 531 -28.73 1.64 15.21
CA TRP A 531 -29.08 0.38 15.89
C TRP A 531 -28.65 -0.85 15.09
N MET A 532 -28.87 -0.85 13.77
CA MET A 532 -28.42 -1.93 12.89
C MET A 532 -26.90 -2.05 12.86
N LEU A 533 -26.18 -0.92 12.79
CA LEU A 533 -24.71 -0.91 12.90
C LEU A 533 -24.23 -1.44 14.24
N ALA A 534 -24.91 -1.12 15.36
CA ALA A 534 -24.59 -1.63 16.68
C ALA A 534 -24.76 -3.16 16.76
N VAL A 535 -25.84 -3.71 16.19
CA VAL A 535 -26.07 -5.16 16.09
C VAL A 535 -24.97 -5.82 15.25
N ILE A 536 -24.63 -5.25 14.09
CA ILE A 536 -23.54 -5.75 13.24
C ILE A 536 -22.20 -5.70 13.96
N GLY A 537 -21.92 -4.63 14.71
CA GLY A 537 -20.74 -4.52 15.56
C GLY A 537 -20.69 -5.59 16.64
N MET A 538 -21.82 -5.92 17.26
CA MET A 538 -21.92 -6.98 18.28
C MET A 538 -21.71 -8.37 17.68
N VAL A 539 -22.28 -8.64 16.51
CA VAL A 539 -22.05 -9.89 15.76
C VAL A 539 -20.57 -10.01 15.35
N ASN A 540 -19.99 -8.91 14.85
CA ASN A 540 -18.56 -8.87 14.50
C ASN A 540 -17.65 -9.08 15.72
N PHE A 541 -18.03 -8.56 16.89
CA PHE A 541 -17.33 -8.84 18.14
C PHE A 541 -17.42 -10.32 18.54
N GLY A 542 -18.59 -10.94 18.42
CA GLY A 542 -18.74 -12.39 18.63
C GLY A 542 -17.85 -13.20 17.68
N TYR A 543 -17.82 -12.83 16.40
CA TYR A 543 -16.91 -13.41 15.41
C TYR A 543 -15.43 -13.22 15.80
N PHE A 544 -15.04 -12.01 16.20
CA PHE A 544 -13.70 -11.71 16.70
C PHE A 544 -13.31 -12.59 17.90
N LEU A 545 -14.20 -12.78 18.88
CA LEU A 545 -13.92 -13.62 20.06
C LEU A 545 -13.69 -15.09 19.67
N ILE A 546 -14.48 -15.62 18.73
CA ILE A 546 -14.29 -16.99 18.21
C ILE A 546 -12.91 -17.09 17.55
N CYS A 547 -12.57 -16.14 16.67
CA CYS A 547 -11.27 -16.11 16.01
C CYS A 547 -10.10 -15.94 17.00
N ALA A 548 -10.24 -15.07 18.00
CA ALA A 548 -9.23 -14.81 19.02
C ALA A 548 -8.98 -16.05 19.90
N LYS A 549 -10.05 -16.80 20.25
CA LYS A 549 -9.93 -18.05 21.01
C LYS A 549 -9.25 -19.15 20.20
N MET A 550 -9.44 -19.17 18.89
CA MET A 550 -8.79 -20.12 17.98
C MET A 550 -7.37 -19.70 17.60
N PHE A 551 -6.96 -18.46 17.91
CA PHE A 551 -5.65 -17.93 17.58
C PHE A 551 -4.59 -18.41 18.58
N GLN A 552 -3.62 -19.18 18.11
CA GLN A 552 -2.43 -19.57 18.88
C GLN A 552 -1.28 -18.59 18.58
N HIS A 553 -0.65 -18.03 19.61
CA HIS A 553 0.52 -17.14 19.47
C HIS A 553 1.75 -17.92 19.00
N LYS A 554 2.66 -17.23 18.31
CA LYS A 554 3.92 -17.81 17.85
C LYS A 554 4.91 -18.09 19.00
N VAL A 555 4.77 -17.37 20.12
CA VAL A 555 5.71 -17.38 21.26
C VAL A 555 5.67 -18.69 22.06
N ASP A 556 4.54 -19.40 22.09
CA ASP A 556 4.41 -20.67 22.83
C ASP A 556 5.37 -21.79 22.34
N VAL A 557 5.99 -21.63 21.16
CA VAL A 557 6.95 -22.59 20.58
C VAL A 557 8.40 -22.25 20.96
N ASP A 558 8.72 -20.99 21.24
CA ASP A 558 10.09 -20.54 21.57
C ASP A 558 10.35 -20.45 23.07
N GLU A 559 9.33 -20.33 23.93
CA GLU A 559 9.54 -20.26 25.39
C GLU A 559 10.08 -21.60 25.95
N GLN A 560 9.67 -22.73 25.37
CA GLN A 560 10.24 -24.05 25.69
C GLN A 560 11.68 -24.22 25.15
N SER A 561 12.01 -23.62 24.01
CA SER A 561 13.36 -23.70 23.43
C SER A 561 14.34 -22.72 24.11
N LEU A 562 13.85 -21.57 24.57
CA LEU A 562 14.61 -20.56 25.31
C LEU A 562 14.91 -20.98 26.75
N ASP A 563 14.02 -21.74 27.40
CA ASP A 563 14.29 -22.36 28.71
C ASP A 563 15.37 -23.46 28.62
N ASP A 564 15.38 -24.24 27.54
CA ASP A 564 16.42 -25.25 27.31
C ASP A 564 17.77 -24.63 26.90
N VAL A 565 17.74 -23.56 26.10
CA VAL A 565 18.95 -22.80 25.70
C VAL A 565 19.50 -21.97 26.86
N SER A 566 18.67 -21.43 27.74
CA SER A 566 19.12 -20.72 28.94
C SER A 566 19.73 -21.68 29.97
N ARG A 567 19.14 -22.86 30.19
CA ARG A 567 19.77 -23.92 30.99
C ARG A 567 21.10 -24.40 30.43
N GLN A 568 21.22 -24.51 29.09
CA GLN A 568 22.48 -24.83 28.44
C GLN A 568 23.50 -23.68 28.56
N ARG A 569 23.06 -22.42 28.44
CA ARG A 569 23.90 -21.24 28.65
C ARG A 569 24.42 -21.14 30.08
N ASP A 570 23.58 -21.38 31.09
CA ASP A 570 23.97 -21.38 32.50
C ASP A 570 24.90 -22.57 32.84
N SER A 571 24.81 -23.68 32.10
CA SER A 571 25.77 -24.79 32.19
C SER A 571 27.11 -24.45 31.53
N MET A 572 27.09 -23.73 30.42
CA MET A 572 28.29 -23.26 29.74
C MET A 572 28.97 -22.15 30.56
N GLU A 573 28.25 -21.14 31.05
CA GLU A 573 28.81 -20.04 31.85
C GLU A 573 29.45 -20.51 33.15
N ARG A 574 28.94 -21.60 33.77
CA ARG A 574 29.62 -22.29 34.88
C ARG A 574 30.94 -22.93 34.45
N ASN A 575 31.01 -23.52 33.26
CA ASN A 575 32.24 -24.07 32.68
C ASN A 575 33.25 -23.00 32.21
N TRP A 576 32.78 -21.84 31.76
CA TRP A 576 33.62 -20.68 31.39
C TRP A 576 34.18 -20.00 32.65
N SER A 577 33.34 -19.79 33.68
CA SER A 577 33.78 -19.23 34.97
C SER A 577 34.82 -20.09 35.67
N GLN A 578 34.84 -21.40 35.40
CA GLN A 578 35.84 -22.32 35.95
C GLN A 578 37.14 -22.36 35.13
N LYS A 579 37.12 -21.91 33.87
CA LYS A 579 38.31 -21.75 33.00
C LYS A 579 38.94 -20.36 33.08
N ASP A 580 38.16 -19.33 33.42
CA ASP A 580 38.64 -17.94 33.48
C ASP A 580 39.43 -17.60 34.76
N VAL A 581 39.61 -18.56 35.68
CA VAL A 581 40.51 -18.42 36.84
C VAL A 581 41.98 -18.77 36.47
N GLU A 582 42.24 -19.35 35.29
CA GLU A 582 43.58 -19.85 34.90
C GLU A 582 44.19 -19.23 33.62
N GLY A 583 43.67 -18.15 33.05
CA GLY A 583 44.23 -17.60 31.80
C GLY A 583 44.09 -16.09 31.61
N GLU A 584 45.23 -15.43 31.44
CA GLU A 584 45.45 -13.98 31.35
C GLU A 584 44.63 -13.17 30.32
N ASN A 585 44.31 -11.94 30.75
CA ASN A 585 44.28 -10.66 30.02
C ASN A 585 44.20 -10.68 28.49
N ASN A 586 43.07 -10.20 27.93
CA ASN A 586 43.10 -9.40 26.70
C ASN A 586 41.89 -8.46 26.53
N ASN A 587 42.18 -7.29 25.96
CA ASN A 587 41.31 -6.13 25.73
C ASN A 587 39.94 -6.43 25.08
N PHE A 588 38.85 -6.05 25.76
CA PHE A 588 37.50 -6.06 25.18
C PHE A 588 37.13 -4.67 24.65
N THR A 589 36.99 -4.55 23.34
CA THR A 589 36.43 -3.37 22.66
C THR A 589 34.95 -3.20 23.04
N LYS A 590 34.62 -2.08 23.69
CA LYS A 590 33.26 -1.74 24.15
C LYS A 590 32.34 -1.49 22.94
N HIS A 591 31.62 -2.51 22.48
CA HIS A 591 30.60 -2.35 21.43
C HIS A 591 29.49 -1.38 21.90
N ILE A 592 29.34 -0.24 21.23
CA ILE A 592 28.25 0.72 21.49
C ILE A 592 26.92 0.05 21.11
N LYS A 593 26.06 -0.20 22.11
CA LYS A 593 24.71 -0.76 21.92
C LYS A 593 23.82 0.27 21.21
N ARG A 594 23.51 0.04 19.92
CA ARG A 594 22.59 0.86 19.10
C ARG A 594 21.12 0.49 19.38
N GLY A 595 20.20 1.43 19.16
CA GLY A 595 18.76 1.25 19.40
C GLY A 595 18.28 1.67 20.80
N GLY A 596 17.05 1.28 21.13
CA GLY A 596 16.38 1.57 22.39
C GLY A 596 15.87 3.00 22.52
N TRP A 597 15.48 3.38 23.75
CA TRP A 597 14.83 4.67 24.06
C TRP A 597 15.64 5.92 23.68
N LYS A 598 16.95 5.82 23.44
CA LYS A 598 17.77 6.94 22.94
C LYS A 598 17.41 7.38 21.52
N THR A 599 16.82 6.47 20.73
CA THR A 599 16.36 6.75 19.36
C THR A 599 14.98 7.41 19.32
N PHE A 600 14.22 7.28 20.42
CA PHE A 600 12.83 7.67 20.52
C PHE A 600 12.56 9.15 20.19
N PRO A 601 13.31 10.13 20.72
CA PRO A 601 13.04 11.55 20.42
C PRO A 601 13.22 11.90 18.94
N PHE A 602 14.15 11.24 18.25
CA PHE A 602 14.45 11.52 16.84
C PHE A 602 13.38 10.94 15.91
N ILE A 603 12.98 9.68 16.13
CA ILE A 603 11.97 9.00 15.31
C ILE A 603 10.58 9.59 15.58
N LEU A 604 10.23 9.80 16.86
CA LEU A 604 8.94 10.35 17.23
C LEU A 604 8.82 11.83 16.86
N GLY A 605 9.87 12.62 17.09
CA GLY A 605 9.91 14.03 16.68
C GLY A 605 9.82 14.18 15.16
N SER A 606 10.46 13.29 14.40
CA SER A 606 10.28 13.23 12.95
C SER A 606 8.84 12.88 12.55
N THR A 607 8.26 11.84 13.15
CA THR A 607 6.88 11.43 12.87
C THR A 607 5.88 12.54 13.19
N PHE A 608 6.09 13.24 14.30
CA PHE A 608 5.28 14.40 14.71
C PHE A 608 5.37 15.55 13.71
N GLY A 609 6.58 15.95 13.31
CA GLY A 609 6.76 17.03 12.32
C GLY A 609 6.20 16.67 10.94
N GLN A 610 6.33 15.40 10.52
CA GLN A 610 5.67 14.90 9.30
C GLN A 610 4.15 14.91 9.41
N THR A 611 3.60 14.59 10.58
CA THR A 611 2.14 14.60 10.80
C THR A 611 1.58 16.01 10.80
N LEU A 612 2.27 16.95 11.44
CA LEU A 612 1.93 18.39 11.37
C LEU A 612 1.92 18.89 9.93
N ALA A 613 2.96 18.56 9.17
CA ALA A 613 3.09 18.97 7.78
C ALA A 613 2.02 18.35 6.88
N SER A 614 1.79 17.03 6.99
CA SER A 614 0.82 16.32 6.17
C SER A 614 -0.63 16.66 6.51
N GLY A 615 -0.96 16.80 7.80
CA GLY A 615 -2.29 17.22 8.24
C GLY A 615 -2.65 18.63 7.75
N GLY A 616 -1.67 19.52 7.67
CA GLY A 616 -1.90 20.94 7.39
C GLY A 616 -1.90 21.19 5.90
N TRP A 617 -1.03 20.47 5.19
CA TRP A 617 -1.02 20.43 3.75
C TRP A 617 -2.30 19.80 3.17
N GLY A 618 -2.76 18.66 3.72
CA GLY A 618 -3.89 17.91 3.18
C GLY A 618 -5.26 18.32 3.73
N GLY A 619 -5.31 18.84 4.96
CA GLY A 619 -6.57 19.09 5.69
C GLY A 619 -7.43 20.19 5.10
N ASN A 620 -6.85 21.15 4.36
CA ASN A 620 -7.56 22.27 3.77
C ASN A 620 -7.39 22.37 2.24
N LEU A 621 -7.02 21.25 1.60
CA LEU A 621 -6.67 21.22 0.18
C LEU A 621 -7.85 21.62 -0.73
N ILE A 622 -9.07 21.18 -0.42
CA ILE A 622 -10.26 21.53 -1.21
C ILE A 622 -10.47 23.05 -1.23
N VAL A 623 -10.39 23.70 -0.06
CA VAL A 623 -10.58 25.15 0.06
C VAL A 623 -9.46 25.89 -0.66
N TYR A 624 -8.22 25.40 -0.60
CA TYR A 624 -7.11 25.97 -1.36
C TYR A 624 -7.38 25.96 -2.87
N LEU A 625 -7.82 24.81 -3.40
CA LEU A 625 -8.11 24.64 -4.82
C LEU A 625 -9.23 25.56 -5.28
N ILE A 626 -10.29 25.70 -4.48
CA ILE A 626 -11.42 26.57 -4.79
C ILE A 626 -11.03 28.05 -4.71
N THR A 627 -10.41 28.47 -3.60
CA THR A 627 -10.21 29.90 -3.29
C THR A 627 -8.97 30.51 -3.93
N LYS A 628 -7.92 29.72 -4.20
CA LYS A 628 -6.65 30.22 -4.75
C LYS A 628 -6.35 29.74 -6.17
N TYR A 629 -6.96 28.64 -6.58
CA TYR A 629 -6.80 28.09 -7.92
C TYR A 629 -8.07 28.16 -8.76
N ASN A 630 -9.14 28.81 -8.28
CA ASN A 630 -10.42 28.98 -9.00
C ASN A 630 -10.97 27.65 -9.54
N VAL A 631 -10.68 26.52 -8.87
CA VAL A 631 -11.15 25.19 -9.26
C VAL A 631 -12.58 25.03 -8.79
N LYS A 632 -13.45 24.50 -9.66
CA LYS A 632 -14.84 24.22 -9.28
C LYS A 632 -14.86 23.23 -8.10
N SER A 633 -15.83 23.38 -7.21
CA SER A 633 -15.95 22.55 -5.99
C SER A 633 -15.95 21.05 -6.28
N ILE A 634 -16.58 20.63 -7.38
CA ILE A 634 -16.62 19.23 -7.83
C ILE A 634 -15.23 18.74 -8.21
N ASP A 635 -14.50 19.49 -9.04
CA ASP A 635 -13.15 19.13 -9.49
C ASP A 635 -12.16 19.14 -8.32
N ALA A 636 -12.29 20.12 -7.41
CA ALA A 636 -11.46 20.20 -6.20
C ALA A 636 -11.67 18.98 -5.27
N THR A 637 -12.90 18.50 -5.17
CA THR A 637 -13.24 17.29 -4.41
C THR A 637 -12.65 16.03 -5.06
N GLN A 638 -12.69 15.94 -6.39
CA GLN A 638 -12.06 14.84 -7.13
C GLN A 638 -10.54 14.81 -6.93
N VAL A 639 -9.87 15.96 -7.04
CA VAL A 639 -8.42 16.08 -6.79
C VAL A 639 -8.08 15.67 -5.36
N ASN A 640 -8.85 16.13 -4.37
CA ASN A 640 -8.67 15.72 -2.98
C ASN A 640 -8.85 14.21 -2.79
N ASN A 641 -9.85 13.60 -3.41
CA ASN A 641 -10.05 12.15 -3.33
C ASN A 641 -8.89 11.35 -3.94
N VAL A 642 -8.34 11.80 -5.07
CA VAL A 642 -7.14 11.19 -5.67
C VAL A 642 -5.95 11.32 -4.73
N VAL A 643 -5.74 12.49 -4.15
CA VAL A 643 -4.68 12.75 -3.16
C VAL A 643 -4.82 11.82 -1.95
N GLN A 644 -6.01 11.74 -1.35
CA GLN A 644 -6.28 10.87 -0.19
C GLN A 644 -6.15 9.38 -0.55
N GLY A 645 -6.54 8.98 -1.75
CA GLY A 645 -6.33 7.63 -2.27
C GLY A 645 -4.85 7.27 -2.37
N CYS A 646 -4.04 8.13 -2.97
CA CYS A 646 -2.59 7.97 -3.05
C CYS A 646 -1.96 7.87 -1.66
N PHE A 647 -2.36 8.74 -0.73
CA PHE A 647 -1.89 8.78 0.66
C PHE A 647 -2.02 7.45 1.40
N ASN A 648 -3.09 6.70 1.15
CA ASN A 648 -3.35 5.43 1.81
C ASN A 648 -2.77 4.22 1.05
N PHE A 649 -2.41 4.37 -0.22
CA PHE A 649 -1.85 3.27 -1.03
C PHE A 649 -0.32 3.18 -0.98
N PHE A 650 0.37 4.32 -1.04
CA PHE A 650 1.83 4.38 -1.01
C PHE A 650 2.51 3.71 0.20
N PRO A 651 1.92 3.64 1.40
CA PRO A 651 2.52 2.90 2.51
C PRO A 651 2.81 1.43 2.20
N ILE A 652 1.95 0.75 1.43
CA ILE A 652 2.14 -0.66 1.06
C ILE A 652 3.32 -0.81 0.09
N ILE A 653 3.41 0.08 -0.90
CA ILE A 653 4.51 0.09 -1.86
C ILE A 653 5.84 0.31 -1.14
N ALA A 654 5.89 1.31 -0.27
CA ALA A 654 7.08 1.63 0.51
C ALA A 654 7.48 0.47 1.43
N ALA A 655 6.52 -0.17 2.09
CA ALA A 655 6.76 -1.33 2.92
C ALA A 655 7.39 -2.50 2.14
N ILE A 656 6.87 -2.82 0.96
CA ILE A 656 7.41 -3.89 0.11
C ILE A 656 8.84 -3.57 -0.33
N ILE A 657 9.10 -2.31 -0.73
CA ILE A 657 10.44 -1.85 -1.14
C ILE A 657 11.42 -1.93 0.05
N SER A 658 10.98 -1.54 1.24
CA SER A 658 11.74 -1.59 2.48
C SER A 658 12.14 -3.02 2.82
N ASP A 659 11.17 -3.94 2.86
CA ASP A 659 11.38 -5.35 3.22
C ASP A 659 12.27 -6.08 2.19
N SER A 660 12.22 -5.66 0.93
CA SER A 660 12.83 -6.41 -0.18
C SER A 660 14.25 -5.95 -0.55
N PHE A 661 14.55 -4.65 -0.50
CA PHE A 661 15.75 -4.10 -1.17
C PHE A 661 16.61 -3.21 -0.29
N TYR A 662 16.05 -2.13 0.24
CA TYR A 662 16.84 -1.04 0.82
C TYR A 662 16.87 -1.03 2.34
N GLY A 663 15.94 -1.76 2.98
CA GLY A 663 15.66 -1.57 4.40
C GLY A 663 14.94 -0.24 4.67
N PRO A 664 14.41 -0.07 5.90
CA PRO A 664 13.50 1.04 6.21
C PRO A 664 14.20 2.40 6.21
N PHE A 665 15.40 2.52 6.77
CA PHE A 665 16.07 3.81 6.96
C PHE A 665 16.33 4.62 5.67
N PRO A 666 17.05 4.10 4.66
CA PRO A 666 17.34 4.89 3.45
C PRO A 666 16.08 5.21 2.65
N LEU A 667 15.08 4.33 2.73
CA LEU A 667 13.79 4.53 2.05
C LEU A 667 12.98 5.65 2.71
N ILE A 668 12.88 5.65 4.05
CA ILE A 668 12.22 6.72 4.80
C ILE A 668 12.94 8.05 4.54
N ALA A 669 14.27 8.07 4.54
CA ALA A 669 15.02 9.29 4.24
C ALA A 669 14.66 9.84 2.84
N ALA A 670 14.67 8.99 1.81
CA ALA A 670 14.30 9.38 0.45
C ALA A 670 12.86 9.92 0.36
N PHE A 671 11.88 9.22 0.92
CA PHE A 671 10.49 9.67 0.91
C PHE A 671 10.28 10.94 1.75
N SER A 672 11.03 11.12 2.84
CA SER A 672 11.00 12.35 3.64
C SER A 672 11.48 13.55 2.81
N PHE A 673 12.55 13.41 2.02
CA PHE A 673 12.99 14.46 1.09
C PHE A 673 11.97 14.72 -0.03
N VAL A 674 11.36 13.68 -0.59
CA VAL A 674 10.31 13.82 -1.61
C VAL A 674 9.08 14.57 -1.05
N SER A 675 8.69 14.27 0.20
CA SER A 675 7.61 14.99 0.87
C SER A 675 7.96 16.46 1.07
N LEU A 676 9.22 16.77 1.44
CA LEU A 676 9.68 18.14 1.63
C LEU A 676 9.64 18.92 0.31
N LEU A 677 10.07 18.30 -0.79
CA LEU A 677 9.98 18.90 -2.14
C LEU A 677 8.53 19.17 -2.54
N GLY A 678 7.62 18.23 -2.31
CA GLY A 678 6.20 18.39 -2.64
C GLY A 678 5.52 19.54 -1.88
N VAL A 679 5.76 19.63 -0.57
CA VAL A 679 5.19 20.72 0.26
C VAL A 679 5.86 22.06 -0.05
N THR A 680 7.16 22.08 -0.35
CA THR A 680 7.87 23.30 -0.78
C THR A 680 7.31 23.81 -2.10
N LEU A 681 7.09 22.91 -3.07
CA LEU A 681 6.50 23.28 -4.35
C LEU A 681 5.06 23.78 -4.18
N THR A 682 4.28 23.18 -3.27
CA THR A 682 2.94 23.67 -2.90
C THR A 682 3.05 25.08 -2.30
N THR A 683 4.03 25.36 -1.46
CA THR A 683 4.26 26.70 -0.90
C THR A 683 4.58 27.71 -2.01
N PHE A 684 5.41 27.34 -2.99
CA PHE A 684 5.70 28.18 -4.15
C PHE A 684 4.47 28.51 -4.97
N THR A 685 3.53 27.57 -5.12
CA THR A 685 2.25 27.87 -5.80
C THR A 685 1.45 28.97 -5.11
N SER A 686 1.52 29.03 -3.78
CA SER A 686 0.83 30.08 -3.01
C SER A 686 1.62 31.40 -2.95
N ALA A 687 2.96 31.34 -2.99
CA ALA A 687 3.86 32.48 -2.84
C ALA A 687 4.03 33.30 -4.12
N PHE A 688 4.15 32.64 -5.28
CA PHE A 688 4.45 33.31 -6.53
C PHE A 688 3.18 33.54 -7.34
N HIS A 689 2.89 34.82 -7.63
CA HIS A 689 1.73 35.20 -8.45
C HIS A 689 1.76 34.60 -9.86
N SER A 690 2.94 34.29 -10.41
CA SER A 690 3.05 33.62 -11.72
C SER A 690 2.58 32.15 -11.70
N LEU A 691 2.59 31.51 -10.53
CA LEU A 691 2.26 30.08 -10.36
C LEU A 691 0.81 29.84 -9.94
N ARG A 692 0.02 30.90 -9.75
CA ARG A 692 -1.42 30.82 -9.44
C ARG A 692 -2.23 31.75 -10.36
N PRO A 693 -3.50 31.42 -10.64
CA PRO A 693 -4.35 32.31 -11.42
C PRO A 693 -4.57 33.65 -10.70
N PRO A 694 -4.92 34.73 -11.44
CA PRO A 694 -5.28 36.00 -10.83
C PRO A 694 -6.50 35.84 -9.90
N PRO A 695 -6.57 36.62 -8.80
CA PRO A 695 -7.65 36.52 -7.83
C PRO A 695 -8.98 36.95 -8.45
N CYS A 696 -10.05 36.19 -8.20
CA CYS A 696 -11.41 36.57 -8.56
C CYS A 696 -12.16 37.20 -7.38
N LEU A 697 -13.00 38.18 -7.67
CA LEU A 697 -13.90 38.79 -6.69
C LEU A 697 -15.10 37.89 -6.32
N ASN A 698 -15.45 36.91 -7.16
CA ASN A 698 -16.54 35.96 -6.91
C ASN A 698 -16.13 34.51 -7.27
N PRO A 699 -15.99 33.57 -6.30
CA PRO A 699 -15.51 32.20 -6.55
C PRO A 699 -16.41 31.36 -7.48
N LEU A 700 -17.68 31.74 -7.62
CA LEU A 700 -18.69 31.03 -8.42
C LEU A 700 -18.80 31.56 -9.86
N GLN A 701 -18.17 32.70 -10.18
CA GLN A 701 -18.23 33.38 -11.49
C GLN A 701 -16.82 33.87 -11.89
N CYS A 702 -15.87 32.93 -11.97
CA CYS A 702 -14.53 33.17 -12.52
C CYS A 702 -14.44 32.68 -13.96
N ASP A 703 -14.18 33.57 -14.93
CA ASP A 703 -13.90 33.20 -16.32
C ASP A 703 -12.41 32.89 -16.58
N HIS A 704 -11.52 33.10 -15.60
CA HIS A 704 -10.08 32.85 -15.73
C HIS A 704 -9.68 31.49 -15.14
N SER A 705 -9.73 30.44 -15.98
CA SER A 705 -9.20 29.12 -15.66
C SER A 705 -7.66 29.15 -15.48
N PRO A 706 -7.07 28.36 -14.57
CA PRO A 706 -5.62 28.30 -14.39
C PRO A 706 -4.90 27.86 -15.67
N SER A 707 -3.70 28.39 -15.90
CA SER A 707 -2.90 28.00 -17.06
C SER A 707 -2.38 26.57 -16.94
N LYS A 708 -2.02 25.94 -18.07
CA LYS A 708 -1.43 24.59 -18.08
C LYS A 708 -0.17 24.48 -17.21
N LEU A 709 0.63 25.54 -17.15
CA LEU A 709 1.81 25.63 -16.28
C LEU A 709 1.41 25.62 -14.80
N GLN A 710 0.40 26.40 -14.42
CA GLN A 710 -0.09 26.51 -13.05
C GLN A 710 -0.66 25.18 -12.55
N TYR A 711 -1.45 24.50 -13.39
CA TYR A 711 -1.90 23.14 -13.09
C TYR A 711 -0.76 22.13 -13.05
N GLY A 712 0.18 22.20 -13.99
CA GLY A 712 1.32 21.28 -14.02
C GLY A 712 2.17 21.34 -12.75
N VAL A 713 2.47 22.56 -12.27
CA VAL A 713 3.22 22.77 -11.02
C VAL A 713 2.41 22.32 -9.80
N LEU A 714 1.11 22.64 -9.75
CA LEU A 714 0.22 22.18 -8.68
C LEU A 714 0.16 20.66 -8.59
N TYR A 715 -0.14 19.96 -9.69
CA TYR A 715 -0.24 18.51 -9.68
C TYR A 715 1.09 17.81 -9.40
N MET A 716 2.21 18.38 -9.87
CA MET A 716 3.54 17.90 -9.50
C MET A 716 3.77 18.03 -7.98
N ALA A 717 3.39 19.16 -7.39
CA ALA A 717 3.51 19.39 -5.95
C ALA A 717 2.65 18.38 -5.17
N LEU A 718 1.41 18.17 -5.61
CA LEU A 718 0.49 17.22 -5.00
C LEU A 718 0.99 15.78 -5.11
N GLY A 719 1.51 15.38 -6.28
CA GLY A 719 2.05 14.04 -6.50
C GLY A 719 3.28 13.75 -5.64
N LEU A 720 4.25 14.68 -5.59
CA LEU A 720 5.44 14.55 -4.74
C LEU A 720 5.08 14.48 -3.26
N ALA A 721 4.15 15.31 -2.80
CA ALA A 721 3.70 15.29 -1.41
C ALA A 721 3.02 13.93 -1.07
N CYS A 722 2.17 13.40 -1.96
CA CYS A 722 1.54 12.09 -1.77
C CYS A 722 2.55 10.95 -1.68
N ILE A 723 3.52 10.90 -2.60
CA ILE A 723 4.57 9.87 -2.62
C ILE A 723 5.39 9.93 -1.33
N GLY A 724 5.80 11.14 -0.95
CA GLY A 724 6.64 11.34 0.21
C GLY A 724 5.93 10.98 1.52
N PHE A 725 4.77 11.58 1.78
CA PHE A 725 4.02 11.33 3.02
C PHE A 725 3.47 9.90 3.11
N GLY A 726 2.98 9.35 1.99
CA GLY A 726 2.54 7.96 1.93
C GLY A 726 3.68 6.98 2.17
N GLY A 727 4.88 7.27 1.63
CA GLY A 727 6.04 6.39 1.76
C GLY A 727 6.68 6.36 3.15
N THR A 728 6.58 7.45 3.93
CA THR A 728 7.15 7.51 5.28
C THR A 728 6.23 6.93 6.36
N ARG A 729 4.92 7.14 6.27
CA ARG A 729 3.94 6.96 7.36
C ARG A 729 4.13 5.70 8.21
N PHE A 730 3.72 4.52 7.71
CA PHE A 730 3.78 3.26 8.47
C PHE A 730 5.19 2.65 8.49
N THR A 731 6.03 2.98 7.51
CA THR A 731 7.42 2.53 7.43
C THR A 731 8.27 3.10 8.58
N THR A 732 8.10 4.38 8.92
CA THR A 732 8.76 5.03 10.08
C THR A 732 8.28 4.41 11.39
N THR A 733 7.00 4.10 11.50
CA THR A 733 6.46 3.39 12.66
C THR A 733 7.09 2.01 12.83
N THR A 734 7.23 1.23 11.76
CA THR A 734 7.95 -0.06 11.78
C THR A 734 9.40 0.10 12.22
N MET A 735 10.11 1.07 11.63
CA MET A 735 11.53 1.30 11.93
C MET A 735 11.78 1.68 13.39
N GLY A 736 10.86 2.46 13.98
CA GLY A 736 10.95 2.81 15.40
C GLY A 736 10.67 1.64 16.33
N ALA A 737 9.71 0.77 15.98
CA ALA A 737 9.49 -0.47 16.74
C ALA A 737 10.71 -1.40 16.67
N ASP A 738 11.37 -1.46 15.52
CA ASP A 738 12.62 -2.22 15.30
C ASP A 738 13.80 -1.75 16.19
N GLN A 739 13.68 -0.60 16.87
CA GLN A 739 14.68 -0.14 17.83
C GLN A 739 14.60 -0.87 19.17
N PHE A 740 13.50 -1.60 19.44
CA PHE A 740 13.24 -2.28 20.71
C PHE A 740 13.20 -3.80 20.51
N GLU A 741 13.79 -4.54 21.44
CA GLU A 741 13.79 -6.03 21.41
C GLU A 741 12.60 -6.61 22.17
N ASN A 742 12.19 -5.95 23.25
CA ASN A 742 11.08 -6.40 24.09
C ASN A 742 9.73 -6.04 23.44
N PRO A 743 8.80 -7.00 23.25
CA PRO A 743 7.46 -6.74 22.74
C PRO A 743 6.69 -5.66 23.53
N LYS A 744 6.89 -5.58 24.84
CA LYS A 744 6.25 -4.56 25.69
C LYS A 744 6.75 -3.14 25.38
N ASP A 745 8.04 -2.99 25.08
CA ASP A 745 8.61 -1.70 24.69
C ASP A 745 8.16 -1.30 23.27
N GLN A 746 7.98 -2.28 22.37
CA GLN A 746 7.42 -2.05 21.03
C GLN A 746 5.97 -1.56 21.10
N GLU A 747 5.16 -2.17 21.96
CA GLU A 747 3.79 -1.72 22.23
C GLU A 747 3.74 -0.29 22.78
N ASN A 748 4.55 0.00 23.80
CA ASN A 748 4.65 1.36 24.35
C ASN A 748 5.07 2.36 23.28
N TYR A 749 6.01 1.99 22.41
CA TYR A 749 6.42 2.82 21.27
C TYR A 749 5.25 3.08 20.31
N PHE A 750 4.43 2.07 19.98
CA PHE A 750 3.28 2.26 19.11
C PHE A 750 2.26 3.23 19.72
N ASN A 751 1.94 3.08 21.00
CA ASN A 751 0.98 3.97 21.67
C ASN A 751 1.47 5.43 21.65
N TRP A 752 2.74 5.68 21.97
CA TRP A 752 3.35 7.00 21.83
C TRP A 752 3.33 7.56 20.41
N THR A 753 3.61 6.69 19.42
CA THR A 753 3.56 7.06 18.00
C THR A 753 2.17 7.53 17.60
N PHE A 754 1.12 6.78 17.98
CA PHE A 754 -0.27 7.18 17.72
C PHE A 754 -0.68 8.42 18.50
N CYS A 755 -0.24 8.57 19.75
CA CYS A 755 -0.51 9.78 20.54
C CYS A 755 0.06 11.03 19.85
N PHE A 756 1.33 11.00 19.44
CA PHE A 756 1.94 12.13 18.73
C PHE A 756 1.33 12.33 17.34
N PHE A 757 0.94 11.26 16.65
CA PHE A 757 0.21 11.36 15.39
C PHE A 757 -1.09 12.15 15.57
N TYR A 758 -1.94 11.77 16.54
CA TYR A 758 -3.22 12.46 16.76
C TYR A 758 -3.06 13.88 17.30
N VAL A 759 -2.13 14.14 18.23
CA VAL A 759 -1.81 15.50 18.70
C VAL A 759 -1.31 16.39 17.56
N GLY A 760 -0.41 15.85 16.72
CA GLY A 760 0.09 16.56 15.54
C GLY A 760 -1.02 16.87 14.56
N TYR A 761 -1.90 15.90 14.28
CA TYR A 761 -3.05 16.09 13.40
C TYR A 761 -4.01 17.17 13.93
N MET A 762 -4.27 17.17 15.24
CA MET A 762 -5.10 18.20 15.89
C MET A 762 -4.53 19.60 15.74
N ILE A 763 -3.27 19.81 16.12
CA ILE A 763 -2.59 21.12 15.98
C ILE A 763 -2.64 21.58 14.53
N SER A 764 -2.47 20.65 13.60
CA SER A 764 -2.51 20.93 12.18
C SER A 764 -3.90 21.35 11.70
N SER A 765 -4.93 20.55 12.02
CA SER A 765 -6.33 20.81 11.67
C SER A 765 -6.94 22.06 12.30
N THR A 766 -6.29 22.63 13.32
CA THR A 766 -6.73 23.82 14.04
C THR A 766 -5.82 25.01 13.74
N ALA A 767 -4.60 25.04 14.29
CA ALA A 767 -3.70 26.17 14.20
C ALA A 767 -3.17 26.41 12.78
N ILE A 768 -2.75 25.36 12.07
CA ILE A 768 -2.21 25.53 10.71
C ILE A 768 -3.33 25.91 9.74
N ILE A 769 -4.48 25.23 9.79
CA ILE A 769 -5.64 25.57 8.96
C ILE A 769 -6.14 27.00 9.27
N TYR A 770 -6.21 27.39 10.55
CA TYR A 770 -6.58 28.75 10.94
C TYR A 770 -5.66 29.80 10.31
N VAL A 771 -4.33 29.56 10.32
CA VAL A 771 -3.36 30.44 9.66
C VAL A 771 -3.57 30.48 8.15
N GLN A 772 -3.89 29.35 7.51
CA GLN A 772 -4.18 29.29 6.07
C GLN A 772 -5.40 30.14 5.69
N ASP A 773 -6.48 30.03 6.48
CA ASP A 773 -7.76 30.70 6.19
C ASP A 773 -7.75 32.19 6.56
N ASN A 774 -7.13 32.56 7.69
CA ASN A 774 -7.26 33.90 8.27
C ASN A 774 -6.02 34.79 8.11
N VAL A 775 -4.83 34.21 7.91
CA VAL A 775 -3.58 34.99 7.81
C VAL A 775 -3.06 34.95 6.38
N SER A 776 -2.60 33.79 5.91
CA SER A 776 -2.08 33.61 4.56
C SER A 776 -1.79 32.15 4.28
N TRP A 777 -2.23 31.68 3.10
CA TRP A 777 -1.88 30.36 2.56
C TRP A 777 -0.38 30.13 2.46
N THR A 778 0.39 31.16 2.10
CA THR A 778 1.86 31.07 1.99
C THR A 778 2.51 30.83 3.33
N VAL A 779 2.02 31.50 4.38
CA VAL A 779 2.52 31.31 5.75
C VAL A 779 2.12 29.92 6.26
N GLY A 780 0.87 29.51 6.04
CA GLY A 780 0.37 28.19 6.43
C GLY A 780 1.13 27.03 5.79
N PHE A 781 1.38 27.06 4.48
CA PHE A 781 2.22 26.05 3.83
C PHE A 781 3.70 26.19 4.19
N GLY A 782 4.19 27.41 4.43
CA GLY A 782 5.54 27.64 4.96
C GLY A 782 5.77 26.97 6.32
N ILE A 783 4.78 27.01 7.22
CA ILE A 783 4.82 26.25 8.49
C ILE A 783 4.91 24.75 8.21
N CYS A 784 4.14 24.22 7.23
CA CYS A 784 4.22 22.82 6.84
C CYS A 784 5.63 22.44 6.32
N VAL A 785 6.26 23.30 5.51
CA VAL A 785 7.65 23.11 5.05
C VAL A 785 8.61 23.08 6.22
N ALA A 786 8.49 24.04 7.16
CA ALA A 786 9.36 24.11 8.33
C ALA A 786 9.23 22.86 9.21
N CYS A 787 8.00 22.43 9.53
CA CYS A 787 7.74 21.21 10.29
C CYS A 787 8.33 19.97 9.59
N ASN A 788 8.17 19.86 8.27
CA ASN A 788 8.70 18.72 7.52
C ASN A 788 10.23 18.75 7.42
N ALA A 789 10.83 19.93 7.25
CA ALA A 789 12.28 20.09 7.22
C ALA A 789 12.91 19.71 8.57
N VAL A 790 12.32 20.18 9.67
CA VAL A 790 12.72 19.77 11.03
C VAL A 790 12.58 18.26 11.20
N ALA A 791 11.51 17.66 10.70
CA ALA A 791 11.32 16.22 10.76
C ALA A 791 12.40 15.42 10.00
N VAL A 792 12.79 15.88 8.81
CA VAL A 792 13.88 15.29 8.01
C VAL A 792 15.20 15.41 8.76
N ILE A 793 15.51 16.58 9.31
CA ILE A 793 16.74 16.85 10.06
C ILE A 793 16.82 15.94 11.29
N LEU A 794 15.77 15.88 12.11
CA LEU A 794 15.70 15.02 13.30
C LEU A 794 15.90 13.56 12.93
N PHE A 795 15.24 13.08 11.87
CA PHE A 795 15.38 11.71 11.40
C PHE A 795 16.81 11.36 11.02
N LEU A 796 17.46 12.22 10.22
CA LEU A 796 18.83 12.01 9.75
C LEU A 796 19.86 12.12 10.88
N PHE A 797 19.65 13.02 11.84
CA PHE A 797 20.54 13.20 12.98
C PHE A 797 20.60 11.94 13.86
N GLY A 798 19.49 11.23 14.00
CA GLY A 798 19.41 9.98 14.75
C GLY A 798 20.13 8.78 14.08
N ASN A 799 20.59 8.90 12.84
CA ASN A 799 21.18 7.81 12.05
C ASN A 799 22.31 7.03 12.78
N ARG A 800 23.16 7.75 13.54
CA ARG A 800 24.29 7.13 14.26
C ARG A 800 23.85 6.25 15.43
N ILE A 801 22.64 6.48 15.96
CA ILE A 801 22.10 5.82 17.16
C ILE A 801 21.13 4.69 16.75
N TYR A 802 20.53 4.77 15.57
CA TYR A 802 19.59 3.78 15.07
C TYR A 802 20.22 2.40 14.90
N ARG A 803 19.43 1.39 15.28
CA ARG A 803 19.62 0.00 14.89
C ARG A 803 19.12 -0.16 13.46
N HIS A 804 20.04 -0.47 12.56
CA HIS A 804 19.74 -0.74 11.17
C HIS A 804 19.49 -2.24 11.00
N ILE A 805 18.24 -2.61 10.76
CA ILE A 805 17.88 -3.97 10.38
C ILE A 805 18.13 -4.13 8.89
N LYS A 806 19.04 -5.04 8.54
CA LYS A 806 19.27 -5.40 7.14
C LYS A 806 18.05 -6.13 6.61
N PRO A 807 17.59 -5.85 5.38
CA PRO A 807 16.51 -6.61 4.78
C PRO A 807 16.94 -8.09 4.73
N LYS A 808 16.18 -8.96 5.40
CA LYS A 808 16.45 -10.41 5.45
C LYS A 808 16.22 -11.11 4.12
N GLY A 809 15.73 -10.36 3.13
CA GLY A 809 15.11 -10.89 1.94
C GLY A 809 13.67 -11.21 2.25
N SER A 810 12.79 -10.62 1.47
CA SER A 810 11.41 -11.04 1.38
C SER A 810 11.32 -12.35 0.56
N PRO A 811 10.23 -13.14 0.67
CA PRO A 811 9.83 -14.05 -0.41
C PRO A 811 9.95 -13.43 -1.81
N PHE A 812 9.72 -12.12 -1.94
CA PHE A 812 9.96 -11.30 -3.15
C PHE A 812 11.44 -11.31 -3.59
N THR A 813 12.38 -11.36 -2.65
CA THR A 813 13.84 -11.40 -2.88
C THR A 813 14.37 -12.82 -3.10
N SER A 814 13.76 -13.84 -2.48
CA SER A 814 14.02 -15.26 -2.82
C SER A 814 13.56 -15.59 -4.24
N MET A 815 12.49 -14.94 -4.70
CA MET A 815 12.13 -14.87 -6.12
C MET A 815 13.29 -14.27 -6.91
N ALA A 816 13.69 -13.02 -6.61
CA ALA A 816 14.80 -12.32 -7.29
C ALA A 816 16.12 -13.13 -7.33
N ARG A 817 16.47 -13.83 -6.24
CA ARG A 817 17.68 -14.67 -6.13
C ARG A 817 17.60 -15.96 -6.92
N VAL A 818 16.42 -16.57 -7.03
CA VAL A 818 16.22 -17.70 -7.95
C VAL A 818 16.39 -17.22 -9.39
N ILE A 819 15.96 -15.99 -9.71
CA ILE A 819 16.22 -15.42 -11.05
C ILE A 819 17.70 -15.30 -11.30
N VAL A 820 18.41 -14.69 -10.37
CA VAL A 820 19.85 -14.48 -10.48
C VAL A 820 20.61 -15.81 -10.49
N ALA A 821 20.23 -16.81 -9.70
CA ALA A 821 20.88 -18.12 -9.63
C ALA A 821 20.57 -19.00 -10.86
N ALA A 822 19.34 -18.98 -11.37
CA ALA A 822 18.94 -19.65 -12.60
C ALA A 822 19.64 -19.04 -13.82
N ILE A 823 19.86 -17.72 -13.82
CA ILE A 823 20.68 -17.02 -14.81
C ILE A 823 22.16 -17.39 -14.68
N LYS A 824 22.70 -17.45 -13.45
CA LYS A 824 24.13 -17.78 -13.21
C LYS A 824 24.47 -19.24 -13.51
N LYS A 825 23.50 -20.16 -13.37
CA LYS A 825 23.65 -21.59 -13.71
C LYS A 825 23.16 -21.94 -15.13
N ARG A 826 22.73 -20.96 -15.92
CA ARG A 826 22.10 -21.16 -17.24
C ARG A 826 23.01 -21.79 -18.30
N ARG A 827 24.33 -21.82 -18.09
CA ARG A 827 25.30 -22.50 -18.98
C ARG A 827 25.91 -23.79 -18.39
N VAL A 828 25.50 -24.21 -17.19
CA VAL A 828 25.86 -25.53 -16.70
C VAL A 828 25.01 -26.53 -17.48
N HIS A 829 25.64 -27.25 -18.42
CA HIS A 829 25.00 -28.37 -19.09
C HIS A 829 24.75 -29.46 -18.05
N SER A 830 23.49 -29.88 -17.91
CA SER A 830 23.18 -31.15 -17.28
C SER A 830 23.71 -32.23 -18.21
N GLN A 831 24.90 -32.75 -17.91
CA GLN A 831 25.34 -34.05 -18.42
C GLN A 831 24.23 -35.06 -18.10
N ASN A 832 23.56 -35.57 -19.14
CA ASN A 832 22.72 -36.75 -19.02
C ASN A 832 23.65 -37.94 -18.75
N GLN A 833 24.07 -38.17 -17.50
CA GLN A 833 24.50 -39.50 -17.10
C GLN A 833 23.25 -40.34 -16.88
N GLN A 834 22.90 -41.06 -17.94
CA GLN A 834 22.02 -42.20 -17.90
C GLN A 834 22.69 -43.25 -17.02
N TYR A 835 22.33 -43.31 -15.73
CA TYR A 835 22.71 -44.42 -14.86
C TYR A 835 21.95 -45.67 -15.33
N ASN A 836 22.56 -46.44 -16.22
CA ASN A 836 22.19 -47.83 -16.43
C ASN A 836 22.50 -48.59 -15.14
N TYR A 837 21.48 -48.99 -14.39
CA TYR A 837 21.62 -50.08 -13.44
C TYR A 837 21.69 -51.38 -14.23
N ASN A 838 22.91 -51.81 -14.59
CA ASN A 838 23.13 -53.23 -14.84
C ASN A 838 23.20 -53.91 -13.47
N MET A 839 22.20 -54.75 -13.18
CA MET A 839 22.40 -55.84 -12.24
C MET A 839 23.37 -56.81 -12.90
N ASP A 840 24.52 -57.06 -12.27
CA ASP A 840 25.08 -58.40 -12.25
C ASP A 840 25.95 -58.57 -10.99
N ASP A 841 25.66 -59.64 -10.28
CA ASP A 841 26.41 -60.16 -9.14
C ASP A 841 27.85 -60.47 -9.52
N THR A 842 28.80 -60.14 -8.64
CA THR A 842 29.88 -61.01 -8.09
C THR A 842 31.17 -60.25 -7.73
N SER A 843 31.50 -60.34 -6.44
CA SER A 843 32.82 -60.49 -5.80
C SER A 843 34.10 -59.77 -6.31
N SER A 844 34.75 -59.15 -5.31
CA SER A 844 36.20 -59.22 -4.99
C SER A 844 37.17 -58.13 -5.51
N THR A 845 37.65 -57.37 -4.51
CA THR A 845 39.04 -56.95 -4.22
C THR A 845 39.89 -56.07 -5.18
N THR A 846 40.64 -55.19 -4.50
CA THR A 846 41.89 -54.47 -4.84
C THR A 846 41.81 -53.03 -5.39
N ALA A 847 42.40 -52.10 -4.62
CA ALA A 847 42.98 -50.83 -5.08
C ALA A 847 44.37 -51.13 -5.71
N PRO A 848 45.00 -50.29 -6.60
CA PRO A 848 45.21 -48.85 -6.40
C PRO A 848 45.38 -47.95 -7.67
N SER A 849 45.70 -46.67 -7.39
CA SER A 849 46.52 -45.68 -8.13
C SER A 849 46.08 -45.05 -9.45
N ASP A 850 46.16 -43.71 -9.41
CA ASP A 850 46.55 -42.73 -10.42
C ASP A 850 45.95 -42.72 -11.83
N SER A 851 45.57 -41.48 -12.17
CA SER A 851 45.55 -40.92 -13.52
C SER A 851 44.50 -41.51 -14.45
N PHE A 852 43.42 -40.75 -14.69
CA PHE A 852 43.00 -40.34 -16.03
C PHE A 852 41.61 -39.66 -16.04
N TRP A 853 41.59 -38.46 -16.64
CA TRP A 853 40.46 -37.74 -17.29
C TRP A 853 39.31 -37.26 -16.39
N TYR A 854 39.07 -35.95 -16.19
CA TYR A 854 39.04 -34.80 -17.12
C TYR A 854 38.16 -35.06 -18.36
N TYR A 855 37.12 -34.23 -18.51
CA TYR A 855 36.07 -34.20 -19.54
C TYR A 855 34.93 -35.21 -19.37
N THR A 856 33.84 -34.79 -18.72
CA THR A 856 32.68 -34.21 -19.42
C THR A 856 31.69 -33.53 -18.48
#